data_AF-A0A225AQ63-F1
#
_entry.id   AF-A0A225AQ63-F1
#
_cell.length_a   1.000
_cell.length_b   1.000
_cell.length_c   1.000
_cell.angle_alpha   90.00
_cell.angle_beta   90.00
_cell.angle_gamma   90.00
#
_symmetry.space_group_name_H-M   'P 1'
#
loop_
_entity.id
_entity.type
_entity.pdbx_description
1 polymer ?
#
loop_
_entity_poly.entity_id
_entity_poly.type
_entity_poly.pdbx_seq_one_letter_code
_entity_poly.pdbx_strand_id
1 'polypeptide(L)'
;MSRKDDTKAKDAIVTVNIDDFTRTRDSVIVSLATLQSAVSDLSRAYINHANTVLNRGPVSTESSLSTGLAGGLASSLLENGLLGSAVAHHALGQEAKPEEKKKRKRAPADPNAPKRALTAYFLYMQHNRAQIAEELGPQATRGEVADEGTRRWANMNAEDKEVWKRLYLDNLAVYKAKMEAYKSGQPIPDDDHAKADDQLQQSVAAADAEAEEETESSDEEDSESEDSSKEPTPPPSNKRRRAKAPASPVSTKKPSPEKKKHTPVLKKDITPARKSAPSTSEKRSKKKRKSEAAGEDARASSSLPRVLSRQSPAGRSAIPVVSQTRPSLFSFSIDKLVISQLGLLAQRRLARGVRLNHAEATALISSNLQELIRDGNHTVADLMSIGKTMLGRRHVLPSVVSSLVELQVEGTFPSGTYLVTVHHPISSDDGDLEKALYGSFLPVPPKEAFPDPDPVDYEPENQPGAVVPVKDSRITLNEGRKRIRLRVMSKGDRPIQVGSHYHFIETNPQLYFDRAKAYGYRLDIAAGTSVRFEPGDTKTVTLVEIGGNKIISGGNSLASGTVDVSRIEEILARIQQAGFAHIPEPTADADLVTAAVAPFSMEREAYVRMFGPTTGDLVRLGSTNLWVKVEKDLTTYGDECTFGGGKSLREGMGQSSGKSSKQCVDTVITNALIIDWSGIYKADIGIKDGLIVGIGKAGNPDVMDGVHPDLVVGSSTDVIAAEGKIVTAGGFDTHIHFICPQQVNEALSSGITTMLGGGTGPSTGTNATTCTPGPTHMRQMIQACDTLPINLGITGKGNDSGKESIREQCLAGAAGMKLHEDWGSTSAAIDTCLEVCDEYDIQCMIHTDTLNESGFVEQTVQAFKNRTIHTYHTEGAGGGHAPDIISVVEHANVLPSSTNPTRPFTLNTLDEHLDMLMVCHHLSKNIPEDVAFAESRIRGETIAAEDVLHDLGAISMMSSDSQAMGRCGEVILRTWNTAHKNKEQRGVLPEDEGTGADNFRVKRYISKYTINPAIAQGMAHLIGSVEVGKLADLVLWTPDNFGTKPKTVVKGGMIAAAQMGDPNASIPTVEPVIMRPQFGSFLPSTSIMFVSQASISHGIIETYNLRKRVEAVRNCRNIGKKDMKYNDVMPKMKVDPERYTVEADGQLCTAEPSTSLPLTQQYFVY
;
A
#
# COMPACT_ATOMS: atom_id res chain seq x y z
N MET A 1 -14.95 -41.72 53.23
CA MET A 1 -13.81 -42.54 53.72
C MET A 1 -12.63 -42.28 52.79
N SER A 2 -11.38 -42.10 53.21
CA SER A 2 -10.83 -41.76 54.55
C SER A 2 -9.53 -40.97 54.33
N ARG A 3 -9.02 -40.25 55.34
CA ARG A 3 -7.66 -39.66 55.29
C ARG A 3 -6.62 -40.73 55.67
N LYS A 4 -5.51 -40.77 54.93
CA LYS A 4 -4.10 -40.95 55.34
C LYS A 4 -3.28 -41.69 54.27
N ASP A 5 -2.23 -41.06 53.74
CA ASP A 5 -0.84 -41.35 54.16
C ASP A 5 0.15 -40.46 53.40
N ASP A 6 0.59 -39.37 54.04
CA ASP A 6 1.81 -38.66 53.65
C ASP A 6 3.02 -39.38 54.27
N THR A 7 3.90 -39.97 53.45
CA THR A 7 5.38 -39.91 53.59
C THR A 7 6.08 -40.89 52.63
N LYS A 8 6.88 -40.31 51.70
CA LYS A 8 8.11 -40.82 51.03
C LYS A 8 8.11 -40.53 49.53
N ALA A 9 8.63 -39.37 49.16
CA ALA A 9 9.40 -39.20 47.94
C ALA A 9 10.86 -38.97 48.37
N LYS A 10 11.78 -39.83 47.94
CA LYS A 10 13.23 -39.65 48.11
C LYS A 10 13.85 -39.20 46.80
N ASP A 11 14.91 -38.41 46.93
CA ASP A 11 15.91 -38.01 45.94
C ASP A 11 15.86 -38.75 44.59
N ALA A 12 15.21 -38.14 43.60
CA ALA A 12 15.32 -38.54 42.20
C ALA A 12 16.62 -37.97 41.60
N ILE A 13 17.75 -38.65 41.86
CA ILE A 13 19.06 -38.25 41.31
C ILE A 13 19.02 -38.40 39.78
N VAL A 14 18.95 -37.28 39.06
CA VAL A 14 19.05 -37.24 37.60
C VAL A 14 20.47 -37.58 37.18
N THR A 15 20.69 -38.84 36.80
CA THR A 15 22.00 -39.31 36.35
C THR A 15 22.24 -38.85 34.91
N VAL A 16 22.81 -37.66 34.73
CA VAL A 16 23.22 -37.16 33.41
C VAL A 16 24.34 -38.06 32.88
N ASN A 17 24.15 -38.68 31.71
CA ASN A 17 25.25 -39.34 31.02
C ASN A 17 26.21 -38.27 30.48
N ILE A 18 27.33 -38.08 31.16
CA ILE A 18 28.33 -37.06 30.83
C ILE A 18 28.88 -37.27 29.42
N ASP A 19 29.03 -38.52 28.96
CA ASP A 19 29.53 -38.83 27.62
C ASP A 19 28.56 -38.38 26.52
N ASP A 20 27.26 -38.64 26.68
CA ASP A 20 26.25 -38.22 25.70
C ASP A 20 25.98 -36.71 25.74
N PHE A 21 26.05 -36.09 26.93
CA PHE A 21 26.01 -34.63 27.03
C PHE A 21 27.21 -33.99 26.32
N THR A 22 28.42 -34.54 26.51
CA THR A 22 29.65 -34.04 25.87
C THR A 22 29.59 -34.22 24.36
N ARG A 23 29.21 -35.40 23.85
CA ARG A 23 28.99 -35.64 22.41
C ARG A 23 27.95 -34.68 21.80
N THR A 24 26.86 -34.42 22.52
CA THR A 24 25.80 -33.52 22.05
C THR A 24 26.28 -32.07 22.02
N ARG A 25 26.98 -31.61 23.06
CA ARG A 25 27.63 -30.30 23.13
C ARG A 25 28.60 -30.12 21.96
N ASP A 26 29.48 -31.09 21.74
CA ASP A 26 30.53 -31.01 20.72
C ASP A 26 29.94 -31.03 19.31
N SER A 27 28.89 -31.83 19.07
CA SER A 27 28.13 -31.82 17.82
C SER A 27 27.44 -30.47 17.55
N VAL A 28 26.89 -29.82 18.58
CA VAL A 28 26.30 -28.47 18.47
C VAL A 28 27.38 -27.41 18.22
N ILE A 29 28.53 -27.50 18.89
CA ILE A 29 29.69 -26.60 18.67
C ILE A 29 30.19 -26.69 17.23
N VAL A 30 30.40 -27.90 16.71
CA VAL A 30 30.81 -28.12 15.31
C VAL A 30 29.74 -27.55 14.35
N SER A 31 28.46 -27.77 14.63
CA SER A 31 27.36 -27.23 13.82
C SER A 31 27.33 -25.69 13.80
N LEU A 32 27.59 -25.02 14.94
CA LEU A 32 27.71 -23.56 15.00
C LEU A 32 28.92 -23.06 14.20
N ALA A 33 30.08 -23.72 14.32
CA ALA A 33 31.27 -23.34 13.56
C ALA A 33 31.07 -23.49 12.04
N THR A 34 30.40 -24.55 11.58
CA THR A 34 30.02 -24.73 10.17
C THR A 34 29.06 -23.63 9.71
N LEU A 35 28.05 -23.29 10.51
CA LEU A 35 27.10 -22.22 10.20
C LEU A 35 27.80 -20.85 10.12
N GLN A 36 28.73 -20.55 11.03
CA GLN A 36 29.51 -19.32 11.02
C GLN A 36 30.41 -19.21 9.79
N SER A 37 31.05 -20.31 9.36
CA SER A 37 31.80 -20.33 8.09
C SER A 37 30.89 -19.99 6.93
N ALA A 38 29.74 -20.67 6.80
CA ALA A 38 28.79 -20.42 5.72
C ALA A 38 28.26 -18.97 5.70
N VAL A 39 28.05 -18.34 6.86
CA VAL A 39 27.70 -16.91 6.96
C VAL A 39 28.85 -16.00 6.54
N SER A 40 30.10 -16.34 6.89
CA SER A 40 31.30 -15.59 6.49
C SER A 40 31.57 -15.70 4.98
N ASP A 41 31.40 -16.89 4.41
CA ASP A 41 31.53 -17.16 2.98
C ASP A 41 30.42 -16.46 2.18
N LEU A 42 29.17 -16.50 2.67
CA LEU A 42 28.05 -15.76 2.08
C LEU A 42 28.28 -14.23 2.14
N SER A 43 28.80 -13.73 3.26
CA SER A 43 29.14 -12.31 3.43
C SER A 43 30.26 -11.87 2.49
N ARG A 44 31.30 -12.71 2.33
CA ARG A 44 32.41 -12.47 1.39
C ARG A 44 31.92 -12.52 -0.06
N ALA A 45 31.05 -13.47 -0.40
CA ALA A 45 30.44 -13.56 -1.73
C ALA A 45 29.54 -12.35 -2.03
N TYR A 46 28.75 -11.88 -1.04
CA TYR A 46 27.94 -10.68 -1.15
C TYR A 46 28.78 -9.42 -1.34
N ILE A 47 29.83 -9.21 -0.52
CA ILE A 47 30.74 -8.07 -0.63
C ILE A 47 31.46 -8.08 -1.99
N ASN A 48 31.95 -9.23 -2.45
CA ASN A 48 32.59 -9.35 -3.75
C ASN A 48 31.61 -9.07 -4.91
N HIS A 49 30.37 -9.56 -4.80
CA HIS A 49 29.33 -9.28 -5.80
C HIS A 49 28.97 -7.79 -5.82
N ALA A 50 28.77 -7.17 -4.66
CA ALA A 50 28.44 -5.76 -4.51
C ALA A 50 29.56 -4.86 -5.06
N ASN A 51 30.83 -5.14 -4.73
CA ASN A 51 31.98 -4.39 -5.27
C ASN A 51 32.08 -4.53 -6.81
N THR A 52 31.77 -5.71 -7.35
CA THR A 52 31.73 -5.95 -8.80
C THR A 52 30.59 -5.19 -9.48
N VAL A 53 29.41 -5.09 -8.85
CA VAL A 53 28.24 -4.36 -9.37
C VAL A 53 28.42 -2.84 -9.26
N LEU A 54 29.04 -2.36 -8.17
CA LEU A 54 29.34 -0.95 -7.92
C LEU A 54 30.60 -0.46 -8.66
N ASN A 55 31.22 -1.32 -9.48
CA ASN A 55 32.40 -1.06 -10.31
C ASN A 55 33.58 -0.39 -9.57
N ARG A 56 33.72 -0.68 -8.26
CA ARG A 56 34.84 -0.22 -7.45
C ARG A 56 35.99 -1.20 -7.61
N GLY A 57 37.19 -0.68 -7.90
CA GLY A 57 38.41 -1.50 -7.95
C GLY A 57 38.67 -2.23 -6.63
N PRO A 58 39.49 -3.31 -6.65
CA PRO A 58 39.74 -4.14 -5.46
C PRO A 58 40.44 -3.33 -4.36
N VAL A 59 39.68 -2.86 -3.38
CA VAL A 59 40.20 -2.19 -2.19
C VAL A 59 40.92 -3.21 -1.31
N SER A 60 42.16 -2.90 -0.92
CA SER A 60 42.97 -3.67 0.03
C SER A 60 42.43 -3.51 1.46
N THR A 61 41.38 -4.26 1.80
CA THR A 61 40.71 -4.19 3.12
C THR A 61 41.49 -4.89 4.25
N GLU A 62 42.74 -4.48 4.48
CA GLU A 62 43.49 -4.80 5.71
C GLU A 62 43.34 -3.70 6.76
N SER A 63 42.11 -3.36 7.11
CA SER A 63 41.78 -2.74 8.41
C SER A 63 40.27 -2.80 8.72
N SER A 64 39.95 -2.76 10.02
CA SER A 64 38.61 -2.59 10.63
C SER A 64 37.53 -3.68 10.47
N LEU A 65 37.38 -4.34 9.31
CA LEU A 65 36.19 -5.19 9.04
C LEU A 65 36.45 -6.71 8.98
N SER A 66 37.68 -7.16 8.72
CA SER A 66 38.03 -8.59 8.70
C SER A 66 38.08 -9.21 10.11
N THR A 67 38.60 -8.46 11.09
CA THR A 67 38.89 -8.93 12.44
C THR A 67 37.64 -9.36 13.22
N GLY A 68 36.51 -8.67 13.03
CA GLY A 68 35.26 -8.94 13.77
C GLY A 68 34.52 -10.21 13.32
N LEU A 69 34.64 -10.61 12.05
CA LEU A 69 33.92 -11.75 11.48
C LEU A 69 34.78 -13.02 11.37
N ALA A 70 36.11 -12.89 11.24
CA ALA A 70 37.02 -14.03 11.14
C ALA A 70 37.44 -14.62 12.51
N GLY A 71 37.44 -13.82 13.59
CA GLY A 71 37.91 -14.27 14.91
C GLY A 71 36.86 -14.98 15.80
N GLY A 72 35.59 -14.97 15.41
CA GLY A 72 34.49 -15.43 16.26
C GLY A 72 34.51 -16.94 16.57
N LEU A 73 34.09 -17.28 17.79
CA LEU A 73 33.84 -18.62 18.32
C LEU A 73 35.01 -19.63 18.30
N ALA A 74 35.49 -20.04 17.12
CA ALA A 74 36.41 -21.17 16.98
C ALA A 74 37.74 -20.97 17.72
N SER A 75 38.34 -19.78 17.63
CA SER A 75 39.57 -19.44 18.37
C SER A 75 39.33 -19.39 19.88
N SER A 76 38.23 -18.76 20.30
CA SER A 76 37.87 -18.64 21.72
C SER A 76 37.55 -19.99 22.38
N LEU A 77 36.99 -20.94 21.62
CA LEU A 77 36.74 -22.30 22.10
C LEU A 77 38.02 -23.15 22.17
N LEU A 78 39.04 -22.84 21.37
CA LEU A 78 40.38 -23.41 21.50
C LEU A 78 41.11 -22.86 22.72
N GLU A 79 41.11 -21.54 22.94
CA GLU A 79 41.73 -20.90 24.12
C GLU A 79 41.09 -21.35 25.44
N ASN A 80 39.76 -21.54 25.46
CA ASN A 80 39.03 -22.04 26.63
C ASN A 80 39.03 -23.59 26.74
N GLY A 81 39.84 -24.31 25.95
CA GLY A 81 40.00 -25.77 26.07
C GLY A 81 38.76 -26.61 25.72
N LEU A 82 37.78 -26.03 25.03
CA LEU A 82 36.52 -26.68 24.64
C LEU A 82 36.62 -27.41 23.29
N LEU A 83 37.64 -27.14 22.47
CA LEU A 83 38.03 -27.98 21.34
C LEU A 83 39.31 -28.77 21.63
N GLY A 84 39.25 -30.09 21.47
CA GLY A 84 40.44 -30.95 21.53
C GLY A 84 41.30 -30.82 20.27
N SER A 85 42.62 -30.66 20.45
CA SER A 85 43.64 -30.48 19.39
C SER A 85 43.46 -31.40 18.16
N ALA A 86 43.11 -32.68 18.37
CA ALA A 86 42.93 -33.66 17.29
C ALA A 86 41.76 -33.36 16.32
N VAL A 87 40.77 -32.55 16.72
CA VAL A 87 39.57 -32.25 15.90
C VAL A 87 39.85 -31.17 14.85
N ALA A 88 40.78 -30.25 15.12
CA ALA A 88 41.08 -29.09 14.27
C ALA A 88 41.47 -29.48 12.84
N HIS A 89 42.23 -30.57 12.67
CA HIS A 89 42.65 -31.06 11.34
C HIS A 89 41.50 -31.64 10.50
N HIS A 90 40.37 -32.02 11.10
CA HIS A 90 39.29 -32.67 10.37
C HIS A 90 38.26 -31.68 9.76
N ALA A 91 38.32 -30.40 10.16
CA ALA A 91 37.40 -29.34 9.73
C ALA A 91 37.89 -28.54 8.51
N LEU A 92 39.13 -28.70 8.08
CA LEU A 92 39.79 -27.90 7.04
C LEU A 92 40.23 -28.71 5.80
N GLY A 93 39.59 -29.86 5.53
CA GLY A 93 40.10 -30.80 4.51
C GLY A 93 39.06 -31.73 3.88
N GLN A 94 38.14 -31.19 3.06
CA GLN A 94 37.48 -31.96 2.00
C GLN A 94 37.33 -31.11 0.73
N GLU A 95 38.09 -31.42 -0.32
CA GLU A 95 37.92 -30.83 -1.65
C GLU A 95 36.63 -31.36 -2.30
N ALA A 96 35.69 -30.46 -2.61
CA ALA A 96 34.53 -30.80 -3.43
C ALA A 96 34.94 -30.95 -4.90
N LYS A 97 34.76 -32.15 -5.47
CA LYS A 97 35.07 -32.41 -6.89
C LYS A 97 34.21 -31.53 -7.81
N PRO A 98 34.76 -31.01 -8.92
CA PRO A 98 34.00 -30.15 -9.83
C PRO A 98 32.97 -30.93 -10.65
N GLU A 99 31.70 -30.54 -10.57
CA GLU A 99 30.68 -31.02 -11.50
C GLU A 99 30.82 -30.36 -12.89
N GLU A 100 30.57 -31.13 -13.95
CA GLU A 100 30.75 -30.70 -15.34
C GLU A 100 29.71 -29.66 -15.80
N LYS A 101 30.05 -28.37 -15.68
CA LYS A 101 29.32 -27.30 -16.38
C LYS A 101 29.48 -27.45 -17.91
N LYS A 102 28.51 -28.13 -18.54
CA LYS A 102 28.38 -28.27 -20.00
C LYS A 102 28.52 -26.91 -20.69
N LYS A 103 29.62 -26.71 -21.42
CA LYS A 103 29.87 -25.49 -22.20
C LYS A 103 28.76 -25.29 -23.23
N ARG A 104 27.95 -24.23 -23.08
CA ARG A 104 27.16 -23.68 -24.19
C ARG A 104 28.12 -23.38 -25.34
N LYS A 105 27.91 -23.99 -26.51
CA LYS A 105 28.66 -23.65 -27.72
C LYS A 105 28.37 -22.19 -28.06
N ARG A 106 29.40 -21.34 -28.08
CA ARG A 106 29.31 -20.03 -28.72
C ARG A 106 29.06 -20.25 -30.22
N ALA A 107 28.32 -19.34 -30.85
CA ALA A 107 28.26 -19.30 -32.31
C ALA A 107 29.69 -19.16 -32.89
N PRO A 108 29.98 -19.71 -34.08
CA PRO A 108 31.23 -19.42 -34.76
C PRO A 108 31.34 -17.90 -34.98
N ALA A 109 32.52 -17.33 -34.72
CA ALA A 109 32.78 -15.93 -35.02
C ALA A 109 32.78 -15.73 -36.54
N ASP A 110 32.32 -14.56 -36.99
CA ASP A 110 32.40 -14.18 -38.41
C ASP A 110 33.88 -14.12 -38.83
N PRO A 111 34.32 -14.88 -39.86
CA PRO A 111 35.70 -14.85 -40.34
C PRO A 111 36.17 -13.48 -40.84
N ASN A 112 35.24 -12.61 -41.23
CA ASN A 112 35.51 -11.30 -41.83
C ASN A 112 35.49 -10.16 -40.80
N ALA A 113 35.12 -10.42 -39.55
CA ALA A 113 35.11 -9.39 -38.51
C ALA A 113 36.55 -9.03 -38.06
N PRO A 114 36.90 -7.73 -37.92
CA PRO A 114 38.19 -7.30 -37.41
C PRO A 114 38.56 -7.93 -36.07
N LYS A 115 39.82 -8.38 -35.93
CA LYS A 115 40.38 -8.87 -34.66
C LYS A 115 40.45 -7.71 -33.66
N ARG A 116 40.07 -7.98 -32.41
CA ARG A 116 40.13 -7.00 -31.30
C ARG A 116 41.57 -6.54 -31.06
N ALA A 117 41.75 -5.25 -30.74
CA ALA A 117 43.00 -4.70 -30.25
C ALA A 117 43.51 -5.47 -29.01
N LEU A 118 44.83 -5.69 -28.95
CA LEU A 118 45.50 -6.24 -27.77
C LEU A 118 45.61 -5.17 -26.69
N THR A 119 45.31 -5.51 -25.44
CA THR A 119 45.46 -4.57 -24.31
C THR A 119 46.93 -4.31 -23.98
N ALA A 120 47.23 -3.23 -23.28
CA ALA A 120 48.58 -2.82 -22.89
C ALA A 120 49.45 -3.98 -22.35
N TYR A 121 48.90 -4.79 -21.42
CA TYR A 121 49.58 -5.99 -20.90
C TYR A 121 49.88 -7.06 -21.98
N PHE A 122 48.98 -7.26 -22.95
CA PHE A 122 49.24 -8.21 -24.04
C PHE A 122 50.24 -7.69 -25.07
N LEU A 123 50.36 -6.37 -25.26
CA LEU A 123 51.42 -5.76 -26.06
C LEU A 123 52.78 -5.93 -25.36
N TYR A 124 52.86 -5.63 -24.06
CA TYR A 124 54.02 -5.91 -23.21
C TYR A 124 54.42 -7.40 -23.26
N MET A 125 53.47 -8.32 -23.11
CA MET A 125 53.69 -9.76 -23.21
C MET A 125 53.93 -10.29 -24.63
N GLN A 126 53.72 -9.49 -25.67
CA GLN A 126 54.13 -9.84 -27.03
C GLN A 126 55.62 -9.49 -27.25
N HIS A 127 56.08 -8.38 -26.69
CA HIS A 127 57.45 -7.91 -26.78
C HIS A 127 58.39 -8.66 -25.80
N ASN A 128 58.18 -8.50 -24.49
CA ASN A 128 59.13 -8.94 -23.47
C ASN A 128 59.12 -10.45 -23.19
N ARG A 129 58.18 -11.22 -23.76
CA ARG A 129 58.07 -12.68 -23.50
C ARG A 129 59.29 -13.48 -23.97
N ALA A 130 59.97 -13.05 -25.03
CA ALA A 130 61.20 -13.69 -25.47
C ALA A 130 62.32 -13.50 -24.42
N GLN A 131 62.52 -12.26 -24.00
CA GLN A 131 63.49 -11.85 -22.97
C GLN A 131 63.23 -12.56 -21.63
N ILE A 132 61.99 -12.58 -21.15
CA ILE A 132 61.61 -13.28 -19.90
C ILE A 132 61.85 -14.80 -20.02
N ALA A 133 61.65 -15.40 -21.20
CA ALA A 133 61.95 -16.83 -21.41
C ALA A 133 63.45 -17.14 -21.49
N GLU A 134 64.27 -16.18 -21.94
CA GLU A 134 65.73 -16.29 -21.95
C GLU A 134 66.31 -16.13 -20.53
N GLU A 135 65.83 -15.13 -19.77
CA GLU A 135 66.21 -14.90 -18.36
C GLU A 135 65.82 -16.04 -17.43
N LEU A 136 64.64 -16.66 -17.61
CA LEU A 136 64.22 -17.85 -16.86
C LEU A 136 64.91 -19.15 -17.33
N GLY A 137 65.63 -19.09 -18.46
CA GLY A 137 66.40 -20.18 -19.02
C GLY A 137 65.59 -21.25 -19.79
N PRO A 138 66.27 -22.09 -20.60
CA PRO A 138 65.65 -22.96 -21.60
C PRO A 138 64.84 -24.16 -21.05
N GLN A 139 64.65 -24.25 -19.73
CA GLN A 139 63.77 -25.24 -19.08
C GLN A 139 62.42 -24.63 -18.65
N ALA A 140 62.27 -23.30 -18.67
CA ALA A 140 61.07 -22.62 -18.20
C ALA A 140 59.84 -22.95 -19.06
N THR A 141 58.73 -23.30 -18.40
CA THR A 141 57.48 -23.60 -19.10
C THR A 141 56.77 -22.34 -19.57
N ARG A 142 55.88 -22.49 -20.55
CA ARG A 142 55.04 -21.38 -21.05
C ARG A 142 54.10 -20.77 -19.99
N GLY A 143 53.90 -21.45 -18.85
CA GLY A 143 53.17 -20.96 -17.68
C GLY A 143 54.05 -20.01 -16.86
N GLU A 144 55.20 -20.49 -16.39
CA GLU A 144 56.14 -19.70 -15.56
C GLU A 144 56.57 -18.40 -16.24
N VAL A 145 56.80 -18.41 -17.55
CA VAL A 145 57.10 -17.19 -18.35
C VAL A 145 55.93 -16.19 -18.36
N ALA A 146 54.69 -16.67 -18.29
CA ALA A 146 53.50 -15.82 -18.21
C ALA A 146 53.22 -15.33 -16.78
N ASP A 147 53.47 -16.16 -15.78
CA ASP A 147 53.33 -15.79 -14.36
C ASP A 147 54.39 -14.74 -13.96
N GLU A 148 55.64 -14.91 -14.38
CA GLU A 148 56.71 -13.92 -14.20
C GLU A 148 56.43 -12.62 -14.96
N GLY A 149 55.94 -12.70 -16.22
CA GLY A 149 55.50 -11.52 -16.96
C GLY A 149 54.32 -10.79 -16.30
N THR A 150 53.43 -11.52 -15.63
CA THR A 150 52.36 -10.95 -14.80
C THR A 150 52.93 -10.25 -13.56
N ARG A 151 53.93 -10.84 -12.90
CA ARG A 151 54.62 -10.26 -11.74
C ARG A 151 55.38 -8.98 -12.10
N ARG A 152 56.10 -8.98 -13.24
CA ARG A 152 56.80 -7.79 -13.75
C ARG A 152 55.83 -6.68 -14.12
N TRP A 153 54.75 -6.99 -14.85
CA TRP A 153 53.71 -6.01 -15.16
C TRP A 153 53.03 -5.46 -13.90
N ALA A 154 52.78 -6.28 -12.88
CA ALA A 154 52.24 -5.78 -11.60
C ALA A 154 53.17 -4.73 -10.97
N ASN A 155 54.46 -5.04 -10.86
CA ASN A 155 55.46 -4.26 -10.12
C ASN A 155 56.08 -3.08 -10.90
N MET A 156 55.94 -3.04 -12.23
CA MET A 156 56.35 -1.91 -13.10
C MET A 156 55.75 -0.57 -12.60
N ASN A 157 56.45 0.56 -12.81
CA ASN A 157 56.01 1.87 -12.30
C ASN A 157 54.77 2.42 -13.06
N ALA A 158 54.41 3.69 -12.83
CA ALA A 158 53.28 4.32 -13.52
C ALA A 158 53.63 4.82 -14.93
N GLU A 159 54.85 5.36 -15.13
CA GLU A 159 55.35 5.94 -16.38
C GLU A 159 55.59 4.87 -17.47
N ASP A 160 56.36 3.81 -17.18
CA ASP A 160 56.61 2.66 -18.06
C ASP A 160 55.29 2.07 -18.59
N LYS A 161 54.28 1.97 -17.70
CA LYS A 161 52.94 1.48 -18.04
C LYS A 161 52.21 2.42 -19.00
N GLU A 162 52.51 3.71 -19.00
CA GLU A 162 51.87 4.69 -19.87
C GLU A 162 52.29 4.52 -21.34
N VAL A 163 53.53 4.12 -21.61
CA VAL A 163 53.99 3.73 -22.96
C VAL A 163 53.09 2.64 -23.53
N TRP A 164 52.88 1.55 -22.78
CA TRP A 164 52.02 0.43 -23.18
C TRP A 164 50.53 0.80 -23.23
N LYS A 165 50.06 1.76 -22.41
CA LYS A 165 48.71 2.33 -22.49
C LYS A 165 48.52 3.15 -23.77
N ARG A 166 49.48 4.00 -24.17
CA ARG A 166 49.43 4.76 -25.42
C ARG A 166 49.37 3.83 -26.63
N LEU A 167 50.27 2.85 -26.69
CA LEU A 167 50.29 1.82 -27.75
C LEU A 167 48.98 1.01 -27.81
N TYR A 168 48.30 0.80 -26.68
CA TYR A 168 46.94 0.22 -26.67
C TYR A 168 45.88 1.18 -27.22
N LEU A 169 45.92 2.47 -26.88
CA LEU A 169 44.98 3.47 -27.40
C LEU A 169 45.09 3.62 -28.93
N ASP A 170 46.30 3.61 -29.47
CA ASP A 170 46.55 3.65 -30.92
C ASP A 170 46.00 2.40 -31.63
N ASN A 171 46.29 1.20 -31.10
CA ASN A 171 45.72 -0.05 -31.58
C ASN A 171 44.18 -0.08 -31.47
N LEU A 172 43.62 0.51 -30.42
CA LEU A 172 42.18 0.63 -30.20
C LEU A 172 41.53 1.60 -31.21
N ALA A 173 42.22 2.68 -31.59
CA ALA A 173 41.76 3.59 -32.64
C ALA A 173 41.73 2.90 -34.02
N VAL A 174 42.79 2.16 -34.39
CA VAL A 174 42.82 1.36 -35.62
C VAL A 174 41.73 0.28 -35.61
N TYR A 175 41.50 -0.39 -34.48
CA TYR A 175 40.41 -1.36 -34.34
C TYR A 175 39.02 -0.71 -34.49
N LYS A 176 38.80 0.47 -33.89
CA LYS A 176 37.54 1.23 -34.04
C LYS A 176 37.28 1.57 -35.51
N ALA A 177 38.26 2.13 -36.22
CA ALA A 177 38.14 2.46 -37.64
C ALA A 177 37.85 1.23 -38.53
N LYS A 178 38.54 0.10 -38.28
CA LYS A 178 38.26 -1.16 -38.99
C LYS A 178 36.86 -1.72 -38.67
N MET A 179 36.40 -1.59 -37.42
CA MET A 179 35.04 -1.99 -37.02
C MET A 179 33.96 -1.08 -37.61
N GLU A 180 34.25 0.20 -37.83
CA GLU A 180 33.34 1.15 -38.49
C GLU A 180 33.23 0.86 -39.99
N ALA A 181 34.36 0.59 -40.67
CA ALA A 181 34.35 0.10 -42.05
C ALA A 181 33.55 -1.21 -42.19
N TYR A 182 33.79 -2.18 -41.31
CA TYR A 182 33.06 -3.46 -41.26
C TYR A 182 31.55 -3.26 -41.02
N LYS A 183 31.16 -2.43 -40.03
CA LYS A 183 29.75 -2.12 -39.74
C LYS A 183 29.04 -1.39 -40.88
N SER A 184 29.75 -0.53 -41.61
CA SER A 184 29.22 0.23 -42.76
C SER A 184 29.28 -0.55 -44.08
N GLY A 185 29.80 -1.78 -44.07
CA GLY A 185 29.91 -2.64 -45.26
C GLY A 185 30.96 -2.17 -46.27
N GLN A 186 31.87 -1.27 -45.87
CA GLN A 186 32.97 -0.83 -46.72
C GLN A 186 34.16 -1.81 -46.66
N PRO A 187 35.07 -1.80 -47.67
CA PRO A 187 36.29 -2.59 -47.61
C PRO A 187 37.09 -2.24 -46.35
N ILE A 188 37.42 -3.25 -45.56
CA ILE A 188 38.35 -3.09 -44.42
C ILE A 188 39.72 -2.73 -45.01
N PRO A 189 40.40 -1.66 -44.54
CA PRO A 189 41.76 -1.35 -45.00
C PRO A 189 42.71 -2.52 -44.75
N ASP A 190 43.42 -2.93 -45.81
CA ASP A 190 44.36 -4.05 -45.78
C ASP A 190 45.49 -3.85 -44.76
N ASP A 191 45.98 -4.97 -44.23
CA ASP A 191 47.01 -5.00 -43.20
C ASP A 191 48.41 -4.74 -43.79
N ASP A 192 48.73 -3.45 -43.96
CA ASP A 192 50.07 -2.91 -44.27
C ASP A 192 51.02 -3.04 -43.04
N HIS A 193 51.07 -4.24 -42.46
CA HIS A 193 51.70 -4.63 -41.19
C HIS A 193 53.26 -4.60 -41.20
N ALA A 194 53.85 -3.74 -42.03
CA ALA A 194 55.27 -3.37 -41.98
C ALA A 194 55.49 -2.04 -41.23
N LYS A 195 54.57 -1.08 -41.33
CA LYS A 195 54.76 0.28 -40.78
C LYS A 195 54.45 0.40 -39.29
N ALA A 196 53.50 -0.41 -38.79
CA ALA A 196 53.12 -0.38 -37.38
C ALA A 196 54.24 -0.93 -36.48
N ASP A 197 54.91 -2.02 -36.89
CA ASP A 197 56.03 -2.59 -36.15
C ASP A 197 57.30 -1.72 -36.26
N ASP A 198 57.57 -1.11 -37.42
CA ASP A 198 58.63 -0.09 -37.57
C ASP A 198 58.39 1.11 -36.64
N GLN A 199 57.16 1.65 -36.57
CA GLN A 199 56.82 2.72 -35.64
C GLN A 199 56.88 2.28 -34.17
N LEU A 200 56.57 1.02 -33.87
CA LEU A 200 56.76 0.46 -32.53
C LEU A 200 58.24 0.47 -32.13
N GLN A 201 59.11 -0.07 -33.00
CA GLN A 201 60.54 -0.15 -32.74
C GLN A 201 61.19 1.24 -32.68
N GLN A 202 60.80 2.17 -33.55
CA GLN A 202 61.29 3.56 -33.51
C GLN A 202 60.80 4.34 -32.28
N SER A 203 59.56 4.13 -31.82
CA SER A 203 59.04 4.86 -30.65
C SER A 203 59.51 4.29 -29.31
N VAL A 204 59.79 2.98 -29.22
CA VAL A 204 60.46 2.38 -28.05
C VAL A 204 61.93 2.82 -28.00
N ALA A 205 62.67 2.72 -29.11
CA ALA A 205 64.07 3.14 -29.16
C ALA A 205 64.28 4.65 -28.96
N ALA A 206 63.27 5.48 -29.22
CA ALA A 206 63.28 6.90 -28.86
C ALA A 206 63.06 7.13 -27.36
N ALA A 207 62.11 6.40 -26.74
CA ALA A 207 61.87 6.48 -25.30
C ALA A 207 63.06 5.96 -24.47
N ASP A 208 63.71 4.88 -24.93
CA ASP A 208 64.94 4.36 -24.31
C ASP A 208 66.11 5.37 -24.41
N ALA A 209 66.13 6.24 -25.43
CA ALA A 209 67.16 7.27 -25.61
C ALA A 209 66.87 8.56 -24.82
N GLU A 210 65.62 9.04 -24.79
CA GLU A 210 65.21 10.18 -23.96
C GLU A 210 65.41 9.89 -22.46
N ALA A 211 65.35 8.62 -22.04
CA ALA A 211 65.63 8.17 -20.68
C ALA A 211 67.12 8.14 -20.28
N GLU A 212 68.06 8.26 -21.22
CA GLU A 212 69.52 8.28 -20.93
C GLU A 212 70.13 9.70 -20.87
N GLU A 213 69.42 10.75 -21.34
CA GLU A 213 69.97 12.13 -21.36
C GLU A 213 69.55 13.03 -20.16
N GLU A 214 68.50 12.71 -19.38
CA GLU A 214 68.08 13.55 -18.23
C GLU A 214 68.86 13.30 -16.91
N THR A 215 70.02 12.62 -16.94
CA THR A 215 70.85 12.40 -15.73
C THR A 215 72.09 13.29 -15.62
N GLU A 216 72.09 14.53 -16.15
CA GLU A 216 73.15 15.51 -15.84
C GLU A 216 72.72 16.99 -15.92
N SER A 217 72.65 17.67 -14.74
CA SER A 217 72.64 19.13 -14.45
C SER A 217 71.56 19.55 -13.42
N SER A 218 71.70 20.73 -12.80
CA SER A 218 71.03 21.04 -11.52
C SER A 218 70.69 22.54 -11.29
N ASP A 219 69.80 22.75 -10.30
CA ASP A 219 69.59 23.96 -9.48
C ASP A 219 68.76 25.15 -10.04
N GLU A 220 68.39 26.04 -9.10
CA GLU A 220 67.75 27.38 -9.19
C GLU A 220 66.20 27.51 -9.37
N GLU A 221 65.52 27.49 -8.22
CA GLU A 221 64.69 28.58 -7.63
C GLU A 221 63.57 29.34 -8.42
N ASP A 222 62.32 29.03 -8.01
CA ASP A 222 61.38 29.96 -7.32
C ASP A 222 60.44 30.96 -8.08
N SER A 223 59.36 31.35 -7.37
CA SER A 223 58.45 32.51 -7.52
C SER A 223 57.23 32.52 -8.48
N GLU A 224 56.06 32.45 -7.83
CA GLU A 224 54.87 33.35 -7.88
C GLU A 224 54.08 33.77 -9.16
N SER A 225 52.75 33.83 -8.96
CA SER A 225 51.78 34.89 -9.36
C SER A 225 50.84 34.77 -10.61
N GLU A 226 49.54 34.76 -10.27
CA GLU A 226 48.41 35.59 -10.76
C GLU A 226 48.01 35.79 -12.26
N ASP A 227 46.82 35.23 -12.57
CA ASP A 227 45.59 35.94 -13.02
C ASP A 227 45.33 36.38 -14.50
N SER A 228 44.03 36.47 -14.78
CA SER A 228 43.34 37.35 -15.74
C SER A 228 42.92 36.83 -17.13
N SER A 229 41.68 36.35 -17.16
CA SER A 229 40.65 36.44 -18.23
C SER A 229 40.92 37.27 -19.51
N LYS A 230 40.45 36.77 -20.67
CA LYS A 230 39.25 37.33 -21.39
C LYS A 230 38.88 36.66 -22.73
N GLU A 231 37.60 36.77 -23.06
CA GLU A 231 36.98 36.53 -24.38
C GLU A 231 37.29 37.71 -25.35
N PRO A 232 37.18 37.54 -26.69
CA PRO A 232 35.97 38.05 -27.37
C PRO A 232 35.53 37.31 -28.65
N THR A 233 34.33 37.67 -29.14
CA THR A 233 33.60 37.06 -30.28
C THR A 233 33.64 37.96 -31.59
N PRO A 234 32.90 37.72 -32.71
CA PRO A 234 33.31 38.05 -34.11
C PRO A 234 32.65 39.35 -34.66
N PRO A 235 32.24 39.59 -35.96
CA PRO A 235 32.37 38.94 -37.29
C PRO A 235 32.89 39.96 -38.38
N PRO A 236 32.34 40.24 -39.62
CA PRO A 236 31.46 39.52 -40.57
C PRO A 236 31.75 39.65 -42.11
N SER A 237 31.81 38.52 -42.83
CA SER A 237 31.18 38.28 -44.18
C SER A 237 31.60 39.02 -45.49
N ASN A 238 31.64 38.25 -46.61
CA ASN A 238 30.96 38.48 -47.93
C ASN A 238 31.80 38.25 -49.22
N LYS A 239 31.30 37.41 -50.17
CA LYS A 239 30.68 37.87 -51.46
C LYS A 239 30.16 36.74 -52.36
N ARG A 240 29.15 37.08 -53.18
CA ARG A 240 28.57 36.33 -54.33
C ARG A 240 29.57 36.35 -55.54
N ARG A 241 29.40 35.71 -56.72
CA ARG A 241 28.17 35.65 -57.57
C ARG A 241 28.38 34.89 -58.91
N ARG A 242 27.40 34.04 -59.32
CA ARG A 242 27.13 33.48 -60.68
C ARG A 242 28.23 32.64 -61.37
N ALA A 243 28.02 31.57 -62.17
CA ALA A 243 26.89 30.79 -62.73
C ALA A 243 26.79 30.81 -64.28
N LYS A 244 26.90 29.63 -64.91
CA LYS A 244 26.31 29.29 -66.22
C LYS A 244 26.29 27.76 -66.46
N ALA A 245 25.26 27.29 -67.16
CA ALA A 245 25.13 25.96 -67.77
C ALA A 245 25.16 26.15 -69.33
N PRO A 246 24.84 25.17 -70.21
CA PRO A 246 24.44 23.76 -70.00
C PRO A 246 25.08 22.74 -70.99
N ALA A 247 24.75 21.45 -70.84
CA ALA A 247 24.48 20.53 -71.97
C ALA A 247 23.87 19.19 -71.51
N SER A 248 22.95 18.64 -72.29
CA SER A 248 22.58 17.21 -72.34
C SER A 248 22.01 16.91 -73.74
N PRO A 249 22.11 15.67 -74.26
CA PRO A 249 20.87 15.03 -74.74
C PRO A 249 20.83 13.48 -74.75
N VAL A 250 19.72 12.92 -74.21
CA VAL A 250 18.77 11.99 -74.87
C VAL A 250 19.20 10.57 -75.36
N SER A 251 18.25 9.61 -75.27
CA SER A 251 18.10 8.37 -76.10
C SER A 251 18.93 7.11 -75.74
N THR A 252 18.43 5.84 -75.84
CA THR A 252 17.07 5.28 -76.09
C THR A 252 16.90 3.80 -75.62
N LYS A 253 15.63 3.39 -75.40
CA LYS A 253 14.98 2.08 -75.68
C LYS A 253 15.51 0.73 -75.13
N LYS A 254 14.63 0.08 -74.35
CA LYS A 254 14.07 -1.30 -74.51
C LYS A 254 14.58 -2.16 -75.70
N PRO A 255 14.78 -3.49 -75.53
CA PRO A 255 13.62 -4.40 -75.53
C PRO A 255 13.67 -5.65 -74.63
N SER A 256 12.52 -6.30 -74.48
CA SER A 256 12.37 -7.73 -74.13
C SER A 256 12.02 -8.51 -75.41
N PRO A 257 12.37 -9.81 -75.54
CA PRO A 257 11.29 -10.78 -75.76
C PRO A 257 11.52 -12.23 -75.26
N GLU A 258 10.43 -12.80 -74.70
CA GLU A 258 9.83 -14.11 -75.01
C GLU A 258 10.59 -15.47 -75.05
N LYS A 259 10.10 -16.39 -74.19
CA LYS A 259 9.62 -17.78 -74.46
C LYS A 259 10.53 -18.83 -75.15
N LYS A 260 10.73 -19.99 -74.49
CA LYS A 260 9.96 -21.25 -74.75
C LYS A 260 10.30 -22.46 -73.85
N LYS A 261 9.22 -23.18 -73.46
CA LYS A 261 9.00 -24.65 -73.35
C LYS A 261 10.23 -25.59 -73.54
N HIS A 262 10.40 -26.66 -72.76
CA HIS A 262 9.59 -27.89 -72.95
C HIS A 262 9.60 -28.95 -71.80
N THR A 263 8.46 -29.63 -71.65
CA THR A 263 8.18 -30.94 -70.99
C THR A 263 8.15 -32.08 -72.06
N PRO A 264 7.75 -33.38 -71.85
CA PRO A 264 7.31 -34.15 -70.64
C PRO A 264 7.81 -35.65 -70.57
N VAL A 265 7.17 -36.47 -69.69
CA VAL A 265 7.02 -37.97 -69.66
C VAL A 265 8.28 -38.84 -69.48
N LEU A 266 8.24 -40.11 -68.99
CA LEU A 266 7.26 -41.23 -68.91
C LEU A 266 7.30 -41.93 -67.51
N LYS A 267 6.51 -42.96 -67.10
CA LYS A 267 5.10 -43.43 -67.28
C LYS A 267 4.90 -44.74 -66.46
N LYS A 268 3.64 -45.21 -66.28
CA LYS A 268 3.15 -46.57 -65.83
C LYS A 268 2.99 -46.81 -64.31
N ASP A 269 1.97 -47.51 -63.78
CA ASP A 269 0.72 -48.16 -64.30
C ASP A 269 -0.13 -48.62 -63.06
N ILE A 270 -1.43 -49.03 -63.05
CA ILE A 270 -2.53 -49.17 -64.04
C ILE A 270 -3.92 -48.94 -63.35
N THR A 271 -5.05 -49.47 -63.87
CA THR A 271 -6.46 -49.34 -63.35
C THR A 271 -7.22 -50.71 -63.46
N PRO A 272 -8.57 -50.93 -63.30
CA PRO A 272 -9.71 -50.03 -63.05
C PRO A 272 -10.94 -50.52 -62.18
N ALA A 273 -11.92 -49.61 -61.99
CA ALA A 273 -13.39 -49.79 -62.20
C ALA A 273 -14.44 -49.88 -61.05
N ARG A 274 -15.54 -49.11 -61.28
CA ARG A 274 -17.00 -49.41 -61.13
C ARG A 274 -17.84 -48.98 -59.89
N LYS A 275 -18.64 -47.92 -60.12
CA LYS A 275 -20.09 -47.67 -59.79
C LYS A 275 -20.76 -48.14 -58.46
N SER A 276 -21.28 -47.13 -57.75
CA SER A 276 -22.68 -46.95 -57.24
C SER A 276 -23.29 -47.75 -56.06
N ALA A 277 -24.08 -46.98 -55.27
CA ALA A 277 -25.24 -47.34 -54.41
C ALA A 277 -25.00 -47.76 -52.92
N PRO A 278 -26.00 -47.60 -52.01
CA PRO A 278 -25.81 -47.63 -50.55
C PRO A 278 -26.65 -48.68 -49.77
N SER A 279 -26.62 -48.63 -48.42
CA SER A 279 -27.42 -49.43 -47.44
C SER A 279 -27.09 -50.93 -47.37
N THR A 280 -27.55 -51.76 -46.42
CA THR A 280 -28.37 -51.60 -45.17
C THR A 280 -27.67 -52.43 -44.04
N SER A 281 -28.16 -52.87 -42.87
CA SER A 281 -29.40 -52.91 -42.03
C SER A 281 -28.96 -53.31 -40.59
N GLU A 282 -29.73 -53.50 -39.51
CA GLU A 282 -31.17 -53.57 -39.15
C GLU A 282 -31.44 -52.41 -38.12
N LYS A 283 -32.58 -52.10 -37.44
CA LYS A 283 -33.77 -52.79 -36.87
C LYS A 283 -33.47 -53.70 -35.66
N ARG A 284 -34.31 -53.78 -34.61
CA ARG A 284 -35.59 -53.15 -34.17
C ARG A 284 -35.61 -53.35 -32.63
N SER A 285 -36.16 -52.50 -31.74
CA SER A 285 -37.57 -52.07 -31.51
C SER A 285 -37.60 -51.07 -30.32
N LYS A 286 -38.45 -50.02 -30.27
CA LYS A 286 -39.80 -49.95 -29.62
C LYS A 286 -39.88 -50.63 -28.22
N LYS A 287 -40.53 -50.06 -27.17
CA LYS A 287 -41.63 -49.04 -27.13
C LYS A 287 -41.88 -48.39 -25.74
N LYS A 288 -42.03 -47.05 -25.71
CA LYS A 288 -43.02 -46.18 -24.97
C LYS A 288 -43.50 -46.42 -23.49
N ARG A 289 -43.37 -45.32 -22.71
CA ARG A 289 -44.41 -44.51 -21.96
C ARG A 289 -44.91 -44.87 -20.53
N LYS A 290 -45.10 -43.76 -19.77
CA LYS A 290 -46.10 -43.46 -18.70
C LYS A 290 -45.93 -44.22 -17.36
N SER A 291 -46.39 -43.73 -16.20
CA SER A 291 -47.20 -42.52 -15.87
C SER A 291 -47.10 -42.09 -14.38
N GLU A 292 -47.73 -40.94 -14.09
CA GLU A 292 -48.42 -40.48 -12.86
C GLU A 292 -48.73 -41.52 -11.73
N ALA A 293 -49.00 -41.17 -10.45
CA ALA A 293 -48.78 -39.97 -9.59
C ALA A 293 -49.40 -40.20 -8.17
N ALA A 294 -49.06 -39.33 -7.20
CA ALA A 294 -49.83 -38.95 -5.98
C ALA A 294 -50.11 -39.95 -4.83
N GLY A 295 -50.37 -39.37 -3.64
CA GLY A 295 -51.02 -39.96 -2.45
C GLY A 295 -50.15 -40.73 -1.43
N GLU A 296 -50.44 -40.77 -0.12
CA GLU A 296 -50.93 -39.73 0.82
C GLU A 296 -50.85 -40.23 2.30
N ASP A 297 -50.54 -39.31 3.23
CA ASP A 297 -50.97 -39.25 4.65
C ASP A 297 -50.55 -40.28 5.76
N ALA A 298 -50.87 -39.90 7.02
CA ALA A 298 -51.10 -40.69 8.26
C ALA A 298 -49.94 -41.15 9.20
N ARG A 299 -49.35 -40.18 9.93
CA ARG A 299 -49.08 -40.13 11.40
C ARG A 299 -48.65 -41.37 12.25
N ALA A 300 -47.60 -41.12 13.07
CA ALA A 300 -47.28 -41.66 14.42
C ALA A 300 -46.84 -43.15 14.52
N SER A 301 -45.86 -43.55 15.35
CA SER A 301 -45.49 -43.08 16.69
C SER A 301 -44.05 -43.46 17.15
N SER A 302 -43.65 -42.98 18.34
CA SER A 302 -42.65 -43.56 19.29
C SER A 302 -41.17 -43.77 18.90
N SER A 303 -40.31 -43.00 19.57
CA SER A 303 -38.98 -43.35 20.15
C SER A 303 -37.81 -43.93 19.31
N LEU A 304 -36.73 -43.12 19.24
CA LEU A 304 -35.29 -43.46 19.33
C LEU A 304 -34.84 -44.93 19.23
N PRO A 305 -33.78 -45.21 18.45
CA PRO A 305 -32.52 -45.51 19.14
C PRO A 305 -31.21 -44.95 18.51
N ARG A 306 -30.19 -44.92 19.37
CA ARG A 306 -28.74 -44.71 19.15
C ARG A 306 -28.19 -44.96 17.73
N VAL A 307 -27.36 -44.00 17.27
CA VAL A 307 -26.30 -44.23 16.28
C VAL A 307 -25.15 -45.04 16.90
N LEU A 308 -24.58 -45.98 16.13
CA LEU A 308 -23.32 -46.66 16.42
C LEU A 308 -22.37 -46.53 15.22
N SER A 309 -21.06 -46.43 15.48
CA SER A 309 -20.05 -46.05 14.51
C SER A 309 -19.36 -47.24 13.82
N ARG A 310 -19.07 -47.06 12.52
CA ARG A 310 -18.14 -47.80 11.63
C ARG A 310 -18.09 -47.01 10.31
N GLN A 311 -17.01 -46.94 9.53
CA GLN A 311 -15.63 -47.37 9.72
C GLN A 311 -14.75 -46.60 8.71
N SER A 312 -13.50 -46.25 9.06
CA SER A 312 -12.50 -45.72 8.11
C SER A 312 -11.32 -46.69 7.98
N PRO A 313 -10.75 -46.92 6.78
CA PRO A 313 -9.61 -47.79 6.59
C PRO A 313 -8.29 -47.08 6.97
N ALA A 314 -7.38 -47.83 7.59
CA ALA A 314 -6.05 -47.35 7.98
C ALA A 314 -4.95 -47.94 7.08
N GLY A 315 -3.76 -47.33 7.09
CA GLY A 315 -2.55 -48.06 6.69
C GLY A 315 -1.42 -47.26 6.02
N ARG A 316 -0.52 -46.68 6.85
CA ARG A 316 0.93 -46.73 6.62
C ARG A 316 1.67 -46.46 7.94
N SER A 317 2.84 -47.08 8.10
CA SER A 317 3.56 -47.20 9.37
C SER A 317 4.42 -45.98 9.71
N ALA A 318 4.36 -45.52 10.95
CA ALA A 318 5.29 -44.52 11.48
C ALA A 318 6.63 -45.16 11.88
N ILE A 319 7.73 -44.47 11.59
CA ILE A 319 9.05 -44.71 12.19
C ILE A 319 9.17 -43.75 13.38
N PRO A 320 9.66 -44.18 14.55
CA PRO A 320 9.78 -43.29 15.72
C PRO A 320 10.92 -42.27 15.50
N VAL A 321 10.55 -41.04 15.16
CA VAL A 321 11.48 -39.90 15.15
C VAL A 321 11.72 -39.46 16.59
N VAL A 322 13.00 -39.33 16.97
CA VAL A 322 13.40 -38.86 18.31
C VAL A 322 12.90 -37.42 18.52
N SER A 323 12.20 -37.20 19.63
CA SER A 323 11.63 -35.91 20.00
C SER A 323 12.71 -34.92 20.45
N GLN A 324 13.35 -34.23 19.50
CA GLN A 324 14.05 -32.98 19.80
C GLN A 324 13.05 -31.94 20.29
N THR A 325 13.26 -31.43 21.52
CA THR A 325 12.43 -30.40 22.14
C THR A 325 12.62 -29.06 21.44
N ARG A 326 11.82 -28.81 20.40
CA ARG A 326 11.68 -27.48 19.79
C ARG A 326 11.00 -26.53 20.80
N PRO A 327 11.38 -25.25 20.87
CA PRO A 327 10.67 -24.28 21.72
C PRO A 327 9.23 -24.10 21.22
N SER A 328 8.27 -24.37 22.10
CA SER A 328 6.84 -24.24 21.80
C SER A 328 6.38 -22.78 21.92
N LEU A 329 6.82 -21.94 20.99
CA LEU A 329 6.36 -20.56 20.88
C LEU A 329 4.87 -20.54 20.47
N PHE A 330 4.03 -19.89 21.28
CA PHE A 330 2.65 -19.60 20.92
C PHE A 330 2.58 -18.33 20.06
N SER A 331 1.48 -18.12 19.32
CA SER A 331 1.40 -17.00 18.36
C SER A 331 1.58 -15.63 19.01
N PHE A 332 1.04 -15.40 20.21
CA PHE A 332 1.23 -14.14 20.95
C PHE A 332 2.70 -13.90 21.35
N SER A 333 3.49 -14.96 21.52
CA SER A 333 4.93 -14.87 21.82
C SER A 333 5.74 -14.36 20.62
N ILE A 334 5.23 -14.53 19.39
CA ILE A 334 5.84 -13.99 18.17
C ILE A 334 5.54 -12.50 18.07
N ASP A 335 4.28 -12.09 18.25
CA ASP A 335 3.87 -10.68 18.26
C ASP A 335 4.66 -9.84 19.28
N LYS A 336 4.81 -10.35 20.51
CA LYS A 336 5.60 -9.68 21.56
C LYS A 336 7.10 -9.60 21.22
N LEU A 337 7.63 -10.59 20.49
CA LEU A 337 9.01 -10.52 19.98
C LEU A 337 9.16 -9.48 18.84
N VAL A 338 8.17 -9.33 17.96
CA VAL A 338 8.18 -8.35 16.87
C VAL A 338 8.23 -6.92 17.41
N ILE A 339 7.39 -6.57 18.40
CA ILE A 339 7.47 -5.24 19.02
C ILE A 339 8.74 -5.03 19.84
N SER A 340 9.28 -6.07 20.48
CA SER A 340 10.59 -5.97 21.15
C SER A 340 11.73 -5.66 20.17
N GLN A 341 11.74 -6.25 18.97
CA GLN A 341 12.72 -5.89 17.93
C GLN A 341 12.56 -4.43 17.45
N LEU A 342 11.33 -3.93 17.33
CA LEU A 342 11.09 -2.51 17.03
C LEU A 342 11.49 -1.59 18.20
N GLY A 343 11.29 -2.02 19.44
CA GLY A 343 11.77 -1.32 20.63
C GLY A 343 13.29 -1.21 20.65
N LEU A 344 14.01 -2.29 20.38
CA LEU A 344 15.46 -2.30 20.26
C LEU A 344 15.97 -1.43 19.08
N LEU A 345 15.24 -1.37 17.97
CA LEU A 345 15.53 -0.44 16.87
C LEU A 345 15.34 1.03 17.31
N ALA A 346 14.25 1.32 18.03
CA ALA A 346 13.97 2.64 18.58
C ALA A 346 15.01 3.06 19.62
N GLN A 347 15.46 2.16 20.50
CA GLN A 347 16.57 2.39 21.43
C GLN A 347 17.88 2.72 20.68
N ARG A 348 18.19 2.02 19.58
CA ARG A 348 19.34 2.31 18.71
C ARG A 348 19.20 3.62 17.91
N ARG A 349 17.97 4.14 17.72
CA ARG A 349 17.70 5.45 17.12
C ARG A 349 17.85 6.56 18.18
N LEU A 350 17.26 6.37 19.37
CA LEU A 350 17.38 7.26 20.52
C LEU A 350 18.84 7.42 20.98
N ALA A 351 19.60 6.34 21.13
CA ALA A 351 21.00 6.36 21.58
C ALA A 351 21.99 7.10 20.64
N ARG A 352 21.51 7.61 19.48
CA ARG A 352 22.27 8.47 18.57
C ARG A 352 21.58 9.81 18.25
N GLY A 353 20.64 10.25 19.10
CA GLY A 353 19.99 11.58 18.99
C GLY A 353 18.77 11.65 18.06
N VAL A 354 18.22 10.54 17.58
CA VAL A 354 17.00 10.59 16.74
C VAL A 354 15.76 10.85 17.61
N ARG A 355 15.03 11.93 17.32
CA ARG A 355 13.68 12.17 17.86
C ARG A 355 12.72 11.10 17.32
N LEU A 356 12.19 10.26 18.20
CA LEU A 356 11.37 9.10 17.83
C LEU A 356 9.97 9.48 17.35
N ASN A 357 9.43 8.74 16.38
CA ASN A 357 8.03 8.85 15.95
C ASN A 357 7.08 8.03 16.83
N HIS A 358 5.78 8.04 16.50
CA HIS A 358 4.74 7.38 17.30
C HIS A 358 5.00 5.87 17.48
N ALA A 359 5.29 5.16 16.38
CA ALA A 359 5.49 3.71 16.42
C ALA A 359 6.78 3.33 17.17
N GLU A 360 7.82 4.14 17.04
CA GLU A 360 9.10 3.94 17.73
C GLU A 360 9.00 4.20 19.23
N ALA A 361 8.38 5.31 19.63
CA ALA A 361 8.15 5.64 21.04
C ALA A 361 7.26 4.58 21.71
N THR A 362 6.20 4.16 21.02
CA THR A 362 5.29 3.11 21.50
C THR A 362 6.02 1.78 21.67
N ALA A 363 6.84 1.36 20.69
CA ALA A 363 7.58 0.11 20.77
C ALA A 363 8.70 0.12 21.81
N LEU A 364 9.42 1.24 21.98
CA LEU A 364 10.44 1.39 23.02
C LEU A 364 9.83 1.25 24.41
N ILE A 365 8.80 2.05 24.71
CA ILE A 365 8.14 2.01 26.03
C ILE A 365 7.52 0.62 26.25
N SER A 366 6.87 0.04 25.23
CA SER A 366 6.30 -1.30 25.32
C SER A 366 7.35 -2.38 25.60
N SER A 367 8.49 -2.36 24.90
CA SER A 367 9.56 -3.35 25.11
C SER A 367 10.17 -3.24 26.50
N ASN A 368 10.46 -2.02 26.97
CA ASN A 368 11.04 -1.82 28.29
C ASN A 368 10.07 -2.22 29.41
N LEU A 369 8.77 -1.97 29.23
CA LEU A 369 7.75 -2.48 30.16
C LEU A 369 7.69 -4.01 30.17
N GLN A 370 7.83 -4.69 29.03
CA GLN A 370 7.88 -6.16 28.99
C GLN A 370 9.09 -6.72 29.76
N GLU A 371 10.28 -6.12 29.60
CA GLU A 371 11.47 -6.52 30.37
C GLU A 371 11.29 -6.28 31.88
N LEU A 372 10.79 -5.11 32.29
CA LEU A 372 10.53 -4.79 33.70
C LEU A 372 9.42 -5.66 34.34
N ILE A 373 8.45 -6.14 33.53
CA ILE A 373 7.49 -7.18 33.95
C ILE A 373 8.20 -8.52 34.11
N ARG A 374 9.06 -8.89 33.16
CA ARG A 374 9.83 -10.14 33.15
C ARG A 374 10.79 -10.23 34.34
N ASP A 375 11.37 -9.13 34.80
CA ASP A 375 12.19 -9.08 36.02
C ASP A 375 11.37 -9.34 37.30
N GLY A 376 10.07 -9.07 37.28
CA GLY A 376 9.16 -9.36 38.39
C GLY A 376 9.31 -8.48 39.64
N ASN A 377 10.15 -7.44 39.57
CA ASN A 377 10.45 -6.53 40.69
C ASN A 377 9.46 -5.36 40.84
N HIS A 378 8.51 -5.22 39.92
CA HIS A 378 7.57 -4.09 39.85
C HIS A 378 6.12 -4.56 39.80
N THR A 379 5.22 -3.79 40.43
CA THR A 379 3.78 -3.95 40.30
C THR A 379 3.26 -3.22 39.04
N VAL A 380 2.01 -3.51 38.65
CA VAL A 380 1.31 -2.76 37.59
C VAL A 380 1.33 -1.25 37.85
N ALA A 381 1.11 -0.80 39.10
CA ALA A 381 1.07 0.62 39.44
C ALA A 381 2.44 1.32 39.34
N ASP A 382 3.52 0.60 39.65
CA ASP A 382 4.88 1.10 39.45
C ASP A 382 5.15 1.29 37.96
N LEU A 383 4.78 0.30 37.14
CA LEU A 383 4.99 0.33 35.68
C LEU A 383 4.15 1.39 34.96
N MET A 384 2.90 1.61 35.40
CA MET A 384 2.07 2.74 34.96
C MET A 384 2.71 4.11 35.25
N SER A 385 3.59 4.18 36.25
CA SER A 385 4.32 5.39 36.64
C SER A 385 5.66 5.50 35.92
N ILE A 386 6.42 4.40 35.84
CA ILE A 386 7.72 4.29 35.16
C ILE A 386 7.59 4.60 33.67
N GLY A 387 6.56 4.08 32.99
CA GLY A 387 6.35 4.32 31.56
C GLY A 387 6.19 5.79 31.16
N LYS A 388 5.73 6.66 32.08
CA LYS A 388 5.62 8.11 31.89
C LYS A 388 6.94 8.88 31.96
N THR A 389 8.01 8.21 32.41
CA THR A 389 9.32 8.83 32.69
C THR A 389 10.37 8.52 31.64
N MET A 390 10.16 7.52 30.77
CA MET A 390 11.19 7.08 29.81
C MET A 390 11.47 8.13 28.72
N LEU A 391 10.44 8.79 28.18
CA LEU A 391 10.57 9.71 27.04
C LEU A 391 9.88 11.05 27.34
N GLY A 392 10.62 12.14 27.15
CA GLY A 392 10.10 13.52 27.19
C GLY A 392 9.97 14.15 25.79
N ARG A 393 9.34 15.32 25.68
CA ARG A 393 9.10 16.05 24.41
C ARG A 393 10.34 16.24 23.54
N ARG A 394 11.52 16.42 24.13
CA ARG A 394 12.80 16.55 23.41
C ARG A 394 13.18 15.27 22.63
N HIS A 395 12.71 14.11 23.07
CA HIS A 395 13.10 12.78 22.60
C HIS A 395 12.19 12.21 21.51
N VAL A 396 11.08 12.89 21.21
CA VAL A 396 10.06 12.45 20.25
C VAL A 396 9.73 13.56 19.25
N LEU A 397 9.16 13.21 18.09
CA LEU A 397 8.57 14.18 17.17
C LEU A 397 7.32 14.82 17.83
N PRO A 398 6.96 16.09 17.53
CA PRO A 398 5.89 16.79 18.24
C PRO A 398 4.53 16.07 18.20
N SER A 399 4.21 15.48 17.05
CA SER A 399 3.00 14.69 16.81
C SER A 399 2.83 13.49 17.75
N VAL A 400 3.90 13.02 18.40
CA VAL A 400 3.81 11.92 19.37
C VAL A 400 3.09 12.36 20.64
N VAL A 401 3.19 13.62 21.06
CA VAL A 401 2.52 14.14 22.27
C VAL A 401 1.00 14.15 22.12
N SER A 402 0.50 14.41 20.91
CA SER A 402 -0.93 14.44 20.57
C SER A 402 -1.51 13.08 20.16
N SER A 403 -0.71 12.20 19.54
CA SER A 403 -1.16 10.87 19.12
C SER A 403 -0.97 9.77 20.17
N LEU A 404 0.13 9.78 20.94
CA LEU A 404 0.42 8.80 21.98
C LEU A 404 -0.12 9.27 23.34
N VAL A 405 -1.45 9.36 23.46
CA VAL A 405 -2.13 9.74 24.71
C VAL A 405 -2.36 8.57 25.67
N GLU A 406 -2.25 7.32 25.19
CA GLU A 406 -2.32 6.11 25.99
C GLU A 406 -1.52 4.98 25.34
N LEU A 407 -0.86 4.16 26.15
CA LEU A 407 -0.13 2.96 25.73
C LEU A 407 -0.53 1.79 26.62
N GLN A 408 -0.74 0.61 26.03
CA GLN A 408 -1.21 -0.59 26.74
C GLN A 408 -0.33 -1.81 26.46
N VAL A 409 0.14 -2.49 27.49
CA VAL A 409 0.87 -3.76 27.36
C VAL A 409 0.35 -4.81 28.33
N GLU A 410 0.33 -6.08 27.89
CA GLU A 410 0.16 -7.25 28.76
C GLU A 410 1.43 -8.10 28.75
N GLY A 411 1.93 -8.41 29.95
CA GLY A 411 3.10 -9.26 30.17
C GLY A 411 2.89 -10.22 31.33
N THR A 412 3.73 -11.24 31.45
CA THR A 412 3.62 -12.28 32.48
C THR A 412 4.44 -11.91 33.72
N PHE A 413 3.78 -11.34 34.72
CA PHE A 413 4.32 -11.11 36.05
C PHE A 413 4.47 -12.46 36.80
N PRO A 414 5.22 -12.51 37.93
CA PRO A 414 5.31 -13.70 38.79
C PRO A 414 3.96 -14.25 39.28
N SER A 415 2.89 -13.42 39.28
CA SER A 415 1.52 -13.81 39.65
C SER A 415 0.60 -14.14 38.47
N GLY A 416 1.07 -14.02 37.21
CA GLY A 416 0.28 -14.25 35.99
C GLY A 416 0.30 -13.08 35.01
N THR A 417 -0.54 -13.11 33.98
CA THR A 417 -0.65 -12.03 32.98
C THR A 417 -1.52 -10.89 33.50
N TYR A 418 -1.02 -9.64 33.39
CA TYR A 418 -1.77 -8.43 33.74
C TYR A 418 -1.53 -7.31 32.73
N LEU A 419 -2.55 -6.45 32.58
CA LEU A 419 -2.53 -5.22 31.80
C LEU A 419 -1.83 -4.09 32.56
N VAL A 420 -0.94 -3.38 31.88
CA VAL A 420 -0.36 -2.10 32.28
C VAL A 420 -0.82 -1.04 31.27
N THR A 421 -1.45 0.03 31.76
CA THR A 421 -1.90 1.16 30.92
C THR A 421 -1.18 2.45 31.32
N VAL A 422 -0.34 2.96 30.43
CA VAL A 422 0.37 4.22 30.61
C VAL A 422 -0.41 5.33 29.91
N HIS A 423 -1.25 6.05 30.67
CA HIS A 423 -1.89 7.27 30.17
C HIS A 423 -0.85 8.41 30.08
N HIS A 424 -0.85 9.16 28.98
CA HIS A 424 0.10 10.22 28.64
C HIS A 424 1.58 9.83 28.90
N PRO A 425 2.15 8.86 28.13
CA PRO A 425 3.54 8.44 28.32
C PRO A 425 4.57 9.56 28.13
N ILE A 426 4.30 10.53 27.25
CA ILE A 426 5.14 11.73 27.09
C ILE A 426 4.58 12.85 28.00
N SER A 427 5.07 12.93 29.23
CA SER A 427 4.51 13.81 30.28
C SER A 427 5.40 14.98 30.71
N SER A 428 6.64 15.04 30.21
CA SER A 428 7.69 16.00 30.57
C SER A 428 8.48 16.46 29.33
N ASP A 429 9.27 17.54 29.43
CA ASP A 429 10.19 17.93 28.35
C ASP A 429 11.36 16.95 28.22
N ASP A 430 11.90 16.55 29.36
CA ASP A 430 13.07 15.69 29.50
C ASP A 430 12.66 14.27 29.92
N GLY A 431 13.50 13.27 29.65
CA GLY A 431 13.22 11.85 29.89
C GLY A 431 14.35 11.14 30.61
N ASP A 432 14.02 10.10 31.35
CA ASP A 432 14.97 9.20 31.98
C ASP A 432 15.52 8.23 30.94
N LEU A 433 16.64 8.62 30.31
CA LEU A 433 17.24 7.85 29.22
C LEU A 433 17.93 6.56 29.68
N GLU A 434 18.28 6.44 30.96
CA GLU A 434 18.72 5.16 31.54
C GLU A 434 17.55 4.16 31.55
N LYS A 435 16.34 4.60 31.94
CA LYS A 435 15.12 3.79 31.82
C LYS A 435 14.67 3.58 30.37
N ALA A 436 14.92 4.53 29.46
CA ALA A 436 14.61 4.39 28.04
C ALA A 436 15.51 3.36 27.32
N LEU A 437 16.77 3.23 27.77
CA LEU A 437 17.75 2.29 27.23
C LEU A 437 17.91 1.02 28.09
N TYR A 438 16.98 0.78 29.03
CA TYR A 438 16.97 -0.42 29.86
C TYR A 438 17.04 -1.71 29.03
N GLY A 439 17.81 -2.69 29.52
CA GLY A 439 18.06 -3.97 28.83
C GLY A 439 18.88 -3.91 27.53
N SER A 440 19.11 -2.72 26.95
CA SER A 440 19.70 -2.57 25.61
C SER A 440 21.23 -2.67 25.56
N PHE A 441 21.90 -2.41 26.68
CA PHE A 441 23.35 -2.22 26.80
C PHE A 441 23.94 -1.11 25.90
N LEU A 442 23.11 -0.19 25.41
CA LEU A 442 23.55 0.99 24.66
C LEU A 442 24.00 2.11 25.61
N PRO A 443 24.96 2.97 25.19
CA PRO A 443 25.33 4.15 25.96
C PRO A 443 24.18 5.17 25.96
N VAL A 444 24.02 5.86 27.09
CA VAL A 444 23.12 7.02 27.20
C VAL A 444 23.70 8.18 26.37
N PRO A 445 22.94 8.78 25.44
CA PRO A 445 23.41 9.89 24.63
C PRO A 445 23.55 11.18 25.48
N PRO A 446 24.45 12.10 25.13
CA PRO A 446 24.54 13.41 25.78
C PRO A 446 23.25 14.21 25.54
N LYS A 447 22.85 15.06 26.51
CA LYS A 447 21.59 15.81 26.45
C LYS A 447 21.55 16.77 25.26
N GLU A 448 22.71 17.25 24.82
CA GLU A 448 22.93 18.11 23.68
C GLU A 448 22.57 17.43 22.34
N ALA A 449 22.42 16.11 22.30
CA ALA A 449 21.96 15.36 21.13
C ALA A 449 20.47 15.59 20.81
N PHE A 450 19.69 16.15 21.75
CA PHE A 450 18.28 16.50 21.55
C PHE A 450 18.08 18.00 21.81
N PRO A 451 17.66 18.81 20.83
CA PRO A 451 17.37 20.23 21.06
C PRO A 451 16.20 20.41 22.04
N ASP A 452 16.06 21.62 22.58
CA ASP A 452 14.85 21.99 23.34
C ASP A 452 13.61 22.04 22.43
N PRO A 453 12.39 21.80 22.95
CA PRO A 453 11.18 21.78 22.14
C PRO A 453 10.74 23.21 21.82
N ASP A 454 10.45 23.52 20.56
CA ASP A 454 9.78 24.77 20.18
C ASP A 454 8.33 24.74 20.72
N PRO A 455 7.85 25.75 21.47
CA PRO A 455 6.45 25.79 21.91
C PRO A 455 5.42 25.76 20.78
N VAL A 456 5.75 26.30 19.59
CA VAL A 456 4.84 26.39 18.43
C VAL A 456 4.50 25.00 17.87
N ASP A 457 5.45 24.05 17.92
CA ASP A 457 5.27 22.65 17.54
C ASP A 457 4.13 21.94 18.33
N TYR A 458 3.76 22.47 19.50
CA TYR A 458 2.78 21.88 20.43
C TYR A 458 1.44 22.64 20.52
N GLU A 459 1.26 23.70 19.72
CA GLU A 459 -0.03 24.38 19.63
C GLU A 459 -1.13 23.41 19.13
N PRO A 460 -2.36 23.47 19.68
CA PRO A 460 -3.43 22.52 19.32
C PRO A 460 -3.77 22.48 17.83
N GLU A 461 -3.70 23.64 17.15
CA GLU A 461 -4.01 23.77 15.72
C GLU A 461 -2.90 23.18 14.82
N ASN A 462 -1.65 23.12 15.32
CA ASN A 462 -0.49 22.55 14.64
C ASN A 462 -0.38 21.02 14.80
N GLN A 463 -1.25 20.38 15.60
CA GLN A 463 -1.25 18.93 15.79
C GLN A 463 -1.88 18.18 14.60
N PRO A 464 -1.48 16.92 14.32
CA PRO A 464 -2.16 16.12 13.31
C PRO A 464 -3.62 15.86 13.72
N GLY A 465 -4.55 15.93 12.77
CA GLY A 465 -5.97 15.66 13.06
C GLY A 465 -6.66 16.68 13.96
N ALA A 466 -6.05 17.85 14.19
CA ALA A 466 -6.59 18.93 15.01
C ALA A 466 -8.04 19.29 14.64
N VAL A 467 -8.86 19.59 15.65
CA VAL A 467 -10.25 20.05 15.46
C VAL A 467 -10.39 21.43 16.10
N VAL A 468 -10.86 22.40 15.32
CA VAL A 468 -11.13 23.77 15.79
C VAL A 468 -12.64 24.00 15.74
N PRO A 469 -13.31 23.99 16.91
CA PRO A 469 -14.74 24.30 16.99
C PRO A 469 -15.02 25.77 16.70
N VAL A 470 -16.26 26.10 16.32
CA VAL A 470 -16.70 27.50 16.23
C VAL A 470 -16.66 28.15 17.62
N LYS A 471 -15.83 29.18 17.77
CA LYS A 471 -15.56 29.88 19.04
C LYS A 471 -16.83 30.50 19.65
N ASP A 472 -16.86 30.55 20.99
CA ASP A 472 -17.94 31.13 21.82
C ASP A 472 -19.35 30.59 21.51
N SER A 473 -19.43 29.38 20.95
CA SER A 473 -20.65 28.72 20.51
C SER A 473 -21.09 27.64 21.51
N ARG A 474 -22.40 27.57 21.78
CA ARG A 474 -23.01 26.54 22.63
C ARG A 474 -24.08 25.80 21.84
N ILE A 475 -24.14 24.48 22.03
CA ILE A 475 -25.12 23.62 21.35
C ILE A 475 -26.29 23.37 22.29
N THR A 476 -27.48 23.79 21.86
CA THR A 476 -28.77 23.52 22.50
C THR A 476 -29.21 22.09 22.20
N LEU A 477 -29.55 21.32 23.23
CA LEU A 477 -30.05 19.95 23.06
C LEU A 477 -31.58 19.91 23.17
N ASN A 478 -32.20 18.97 22.47
CA ASN A 478 -33.63 18.65 22.54
C ASN A 478 -34.51 19.91 22.36
N GLU A 479 -34.18 20.77 21.39
CA GLU A 479 -34.86 22.05 21.16
C GLU A 479 -36.35 21.85 20.82
N GLY A 480 -37.18 22.83 21.16
CA GLY A 480 -38.65 22.78 20.95
C GLY A 480 -39.43 21.81 21.85
N ARG A 481 -38.78 20.81 22.50
CA ARG A 481 -39.46 19.84 23.36
C ARG A 481 -39.82 20.39 24.74
N LYS A 482 -40.97 19.94 25.27
CA LYS A 482 -41.47 20.29 26.61
C LYS A 482 -40.52 19.79 27.71
N ARG A 483 -40.46 20.54 28.81
CA ARG A 483 -39.56 20.30 29.94
C ARG A 483 -40.25 20.43 31.28
N ILE A 484 -39.76 19.66 32.24
CA ILE A 484 -40.16 19.69 33.65
C ILE A 484 -38.92 19.54 34.54
N ARG A 485 -39.03 19.97 35.80
CA ARG A 485 -38.07 19.61 36.85
C ARG A 485 -38.79 18.77 37.90
N LEU A 486 -38.17 17.65 38.30
CA LEU A 486 -38.69 16.77 39.35
C LEU A 486 -37.63 16.56 40.44
N ARG A 487 -38.07 16.48 41.69
CA ARG A 487 -37.21 16.09 42.82
C ARG A 487 -37.22 14.57 42.98
N VAL A 488 -36.03 13.97 42.90
CA VAL A 488 -35.84 12.51 42.89
C VAL A 488 -34.96 12.11 44.06
N MET A 489 -35.50 11.30 44.97
CA MET A 489 -34.83 10.77 46.15
C MET A 489 -34.59 9.26 46.01
N SER A 490 -33.37 8.80 46.22
CA SER A 490 -33.04 7.38 46.37
C SER A 490 -33.28 6.94 47.82
N LYS A 491 -34.08 5.90 48.03
CA LYS A 491 -34.06 5.10 49.27
C LYS A 491 -33.44 3.71 49.04
N GLY A 492 -32.74 3.53 47.92
CA GLY A 492 -31.98 2.31 47.66
C GLY A 492 -30.83 2.16 48.64
N ASP A 493 -30.51 0.92 48.99
CA ASP A 493 -29.30 0.49 49.71
C ASP A 493 -28.06 0.44 48.80
N ARG A 494 -28.23 0.67 47.50
CA ARG A 494 -27.22 0.63 46.45
C ARG A 494 -27.35 1.85 45.52
N PRO A 495 -26.26 2.28 44.85
CA PRO A 495 -26.32 3.34 43.85
C PRO A 495 -27.23 3.00 42.67
N ILE A 496 -27.94 4.00 42.16
CA ILE A 496 -28.83 3.92 41.00
C ILE A 496 -28.37 4.95 39.97
N GLN A 497 -28.21 4.53 38.71
CA GLN A 497 -27.68 5.39 37.66
C GLN A 497 -28.58 5.29 36.42
N VAL A 498 -29.11 6.44 35.98
CA VAL A 498 -30.15 6.54 34.93
C VAL A 498 -29.56 7.23 33.71
N GLY A 499 -29.49 6.51 32.60
CA GLY A 499 -28.99 7.02 31.32
C GLY A 499 -29.95 8.01 30.65
N SER A 500 -29.39 8.96 29.89
CA SER A 500 -30.07 10.05 29.16
C SER A 500 -31.40 9.65 28.53
N HIS A 501 -31.41 8.56 27.77
CA HIS A 501 -32.54 8.10 26.98
C HIS A 501 -33.49 7.11 27.69
N TYR A 502 -33.28 6.83 28.97
CA TYR A 502 -34.15 5.91 29.70
C TYR A 502 -35.49 6.57 30.06
N HIS A 503 -36.61 5.89 29.75
CA HIS A 503 -37.97 6.32 30.09
C HIS A 503 -38.09 6.56 31.59
N PHE A 504 -38.26 7.82 32.02
CA PHE A 504 -37.98 8.16 33.42
C PHE A 504 -39.00 7.54 34.39
N ILE A 505 -40.25 7.38 33.95
CA ILE A 505 -41.31 6.66 34.67
C ILE A 505 -40.97 5.17 34.95
N GLU A 506 -40.19 4.52 34.10
CA GLU A 506 -39.79 3.10 34.23
C GLU A 506 -38.63 2.88 35.21
N THR A 507 -38.03 3.94 35.78
CA THR A 507 -36.79 3.83 36.57
C THR A 507 -36.95 3.03 37.86
N ASN A 508 -35.85 2.59 38.45
CA ASN A 508 -35.80 1.69 39.62
C ASN A 508 -36.86 2.01 40.70
N PRO A 509 -37.55 1.00 41.27
CA PRO A 509 -38.63 1.20 42.24
C PRO A 509 -38.22 1.95 43.52
N GLN A 510 -36.92 1.99 43.86
CA GLN A 510 -36.39 2.71 45.03
C GLN A 510 -36.11 4.20 44.78
N LEU A 511 -36.38 4.73 43.59
CA LEU A 511 -36.41 6.16 43.32
C LEU A 511 -37.82 6.72 43.58
N TYR A 512 -37.91 7.61 44.58
CA TYR A 512 -39.12 8.30 45.02
C TYR A 512 -39.20 9.66 44.31
N PHE A 513 -40.22 9.83 43.46
CA PHE A 513 -40.52 11.07 42.72
C PHE A 513 -41.95 11.00 42.16
N ASP A 514 -42.37 12.06 41.48
CA ASP A 514 -43.66 12.10 40.78
C ASP A 514 -43.64 11.31 39.46
N ARG A 515 -43.89 10.01 39.57
CA ARG A 515 -44.09 9.08 38.44
C ARG A 515 -45.11 9.59 37.41
N ALA A 516 -46.12 10.35 37.82
CA ALA A 516 -47.17 10.84 36.92
C ALA A 516 -46.61 11.91 35.98
N LYS A 517 -45.96 12.94 36.55
CA LYS A 517 -45.29 13.99 35.78
C LYS A 517 -44.20 13.43 34.85
N ALA A 518 -43.53 12.34 35.25
CA ALA A 518 -42.48 11.68 34.46
C ALA A 518 -42.99 10.85 33.25
N TYR A 519 -44.30 10.72 33.05
CA TYR A 519 -44.86 9.91 31.95
C TYR A 519 -44.58 10.55 30.57
N GLY A 520 -43.87 9.83 29.70
CA GLY A 520 -43.46 10.35 28.39
C GLY A 520 -42.20 11.23 28.42
N TYR A 521 -41.45 11.24 29.52
CA TYR A 521 -40.23 12.04 29.69
C TYR A 521 -38.96 11.18 29.86
N ARG A 522 -37.82 11.72 29.43
CA ARG A 522 -36.45 11.23 29.67
C ARG A 522 -35.57 12.35 30.26
N LEU A 523 -34.32 12.07 30.62
CA LEU A 523 -33.42 13.11 31.15
C LEU A 523 -33.04 14.14 30.06
N ASP A 524 -33.02 15.43 30.41
CA ASP A 524 -32.52 16.51 29.54
C ASP A 524 -31.02 16.73 29.79
N ILE A 525 -30.23 15.77 29.32
CA ILE A 525 -28.76 15.74 29.40
C ILE A 525 -28.19 15.23 28.07
N ALA A 526 -26.90 15.46 27.83
CA ALA A 526 -26.23 14.98 26.61
C ALA A 526 -26.39 13.48 26.38
N ALA A 527 -26.59 13.06 25.13
CA ALA A 527 -26.73 11.65 24.77
C ALA A 527 -25.52 10.83 25.25
N GLY A 528 -25.75 9.56 25.55
CA GLY A 528 -24.73 8.70 26.14
C GLY A 528 -24.47 8.91 27.64
N THR A 529 -24.77 10.08 28.21
CA THR A 529 -24.51 10.38 29.65
C THR A 529 -25.62 9.84 30.57
N SER A 530 -25.43 9.99 31.89
CA SER A 530 -26.34 9.48 32.93
C SER A 530 -26.31 10.32 34.21
N VAL A 531 -27.44 10.46 34.91
CA VAL A 531 -27.48 10.96 36.30
C VAL A 531 -27.34 9.80 37.28
N ARG A 532 -26.49 9.96 38.28
CA ARG A 532 -26.23 8.99 39.36
C ARG A 532 -26.80 9.47 40.69
N PHE A 533 -27.41 8.56 41.43
CA PHE A 533 -27.98 8.72 42.77
C PHE A 533 -27.30 7.70 43.71
N GLU A 534 -26.69 8.17 44.79
CA GLU A 534 -26.19 7.30 45.85
C GLU A 534 -27.32 6.89 46.83
N PRO A 535 -27.10 5.94 47.76
CA PRO A 535 -28.04 5.64 48.83
C PRO A 535 -28.42 6.89 49.67
N GLY A 536 -29.71 7.20 49.78
CA GLY A 536 -30.22 8.38 50.49
C GLY A 536 -30.12 9.72 49.73
N ASP A 537 -29.49 9.73 48.56
CA ASP A 537 -29.24 10.92 47.74
C ASP A 537 -30.56 11.53 47.21
N THR A 538 -30.62 12.87 47.10
CA THR A 538 -31.80 13.60 46.62
C THR A 538 -31.39 14.72 45.68
N LYS A 539 -31.79 14.62 44.41
CA LYS A 539 -31.42 15.58 43.35
C LYS A 539 -32.66 16.06 42.60
N THR A 540 -32.68 17.33 42.24
CA THR A 540 -33.63 17.85 41.25
C THR A 540 -33.05 17.62 39.86
N VAL A 541 -33.79 16.92 38.99
CA VAL A 541 -33.39 16.66 37.60
C VAL A 541 -34.31 17.40 36.64
N THR A 542 -33.75 17.91 35.53
CA THR A 542 -34.54 18.35 34.38
C THR A 542 -34.86 17.14 33.51
N LEU A 543 -36.13 16.99 33.14
CA LEU A 543 -36.58 16.01 32.16
C LEU A 543 -37.13 16.72 30.92
N VAL A 544 -37.02 16.06 29.78
CA VAL A 544 -37.54 16.49 28.48
C VAL A 544 -38.45 15.41 27.87
N GLU A 545 -39.50 15.83 27.17
CA GLU A 545 -40.45 14.93 26.50
C GLU A 545 -39.71 14.07 25.45
N ILE A 546 -40.13 12.81 25.26
CA ILE A 546 -39.61 11.96 24.17
C ILE A 546 -40.07 12.49 22.80
N GLY A 547 -39.28 12.27 21.76
CA GLY A 547 -39.60 12.65 20.38
C GLY A 547 -40.37 11.57 19.61
N GLY A 548 -40.48 11.75 18.31
CA GLY A 548 -41.01 10.76 17.36
C GLY A 548 -42.48 10.40 17.61
N ASN A 549 -42.82 9.12 17.48
CA ASN A 549 -44.19 8.62 17.67
C ASN A 549 -44.67 8.68 19.15
N LYS A 550 -43.77 9.00 20.10
CA LYS A 550 -44.02 9.01 21.54
C LYS A 550 -44.62 7.70 22.07
N ILE A 551 -43.96 6.58 21.77
CA ILE A 551 -44.35 5.24 22.22
C ILE A 551 -43.31 4.70 23.21
N ILE A 552 -43.73 4.46 24.45
CA ILE A 552 -42.87 3.84 25.47
C ILE A 552 -42.81 2.33 25.23
N SER A 553 -41.61 1.76 25.32
CA SER A 553 -41.37 0.31 25.32
C SER A 553 -40.16 -0.02 26.19
N GLY A 554 -40.00 -1.29 26.54
CA GLY A 554 -38.91 -1.76 27.40
C GLY A 554 -39.06 -1.35 28.87
N GLY A 555 -37.93 -1.14 29.53
CA GLY A 555 -37.88 -0.70 30.93
C GLY A 555 -38.33 -1.80 31.89
N ASN A 556 -39.35 -1.52 32.72
CA ASN A 556 -40.05 -2.52 33.53
C ASN A 556 -41.43 -2.87 32.94
N SER A 557 -41.73 -2.42 31.71
CA SER A 557 -42.99 -2.67 31.00
C SER A 557 -44.25 -2.13 31.70
N LEU A 558 -44.12 -1.08 32.53
CA LEU A 558 -45.21 -0.54 33.34
C LEU A 558 -45.99 0.59 32.63
N ALA A 559 -45.35 1.35 31.75
CA ALA A 559 -45.91 2.51 31.07
C ALA A 559 -46.05 2.34 29.54
N SER A 560 -45.77 1.14 29.03
CA SER A 560 -45.64 0.84 27.60
C SER A 560 -46.86 1.20 26.74
N GLY A 561 -46.61 1.43 25.45
CA GLY A 561 -47.57 1.93 24.46
C GLY A 561 -47.45 3.45 24.25
N THR A 562 -48.31 4.01 23.40
CA THR A 562 -48.36 5.44 23.10
C THR A 562 -48.58 6.27 24.37
N VAL A 563 -47.89 7.40 24.48
CA VAL A 563 -48.06 8.39 25.54
C VAL A 563 -49.41 9.08 25.38
N ASP A 564 -50.36 8.72 26.23
CA ASP A 564 -51.67 9.35 26.34
C ASP A 564 -52.02 9.60 27.81
N VAL A 565 -52.29 10.85 28.16
CA VAL A 565 -52.61 11.30 29.52
C VAL A 565 -53.86 10.59 30.07
N SER A 566 -54.78 10.12 29.22
CA SER A 566 -55.96 9.35 29.67
C SER A 566 -55.59 8.05 30.41
N ARG A 567 -54.40 7.49 30.11
CA ARG A 567 -53.89 6.22 30.65
C ARG A 567 -53.20 6.37 31.99
N ILE A 568 -53.03 7.60 32.50
CA ILE A 568 -52.11 7.88 33.61
C ILE A 568 -52.55 7.22 34.93
N GLU A 569 -53.84 7.17 35.23
CA GLU A 569 -54.38 6.51 36.43
C GLU A 569 -54.17 4.98 36.39
N GLU A 570 -54.41 4.38 35.23
CA GLU A 570 -54.21 2.95 34.96
C GLU A 570 -52.73 2.55 35.09
N ILE A 571 -51.83 3.38 34.55
CA ILE A 571 -50.38 3.20 34.65
C ILE A 571 -49.91 3.39 36.10
N LEU A 572 -50.38 4.41 36.82
CA LEU A 572 -50.04 4.64 38.23
C LEU A 572 -50.53 3.48 39.13
N ALA A 573 -51.71 2.94 38.88
CA ALA A 573 -52.21 1.75 39.58
C ALA A 573 -51.28 0.55 39.36
N ARG A 574 -50.84 0.30 38.12
CA ARG A 574 -49.88 -0.78 37.79
C ARG A 574 -48.50 -0.55 38.42
N ILE A 575 -48.01 0.69 38.44
CA ILE A 575 -46.75 1.09 39.11
C ILE A 575 -46.81 0.85 40.62
N GLN A 576 -47.89 1.28 41.29
CA GLN A 576 -48.05 1.09 42.73
C GLN A 576 -48.25 -0.40 43.08
N GLN A 577 -49.01 -1.16 42.28
CA GLN A 577 -49.17 -2.60 42.42
C GLN A 577 -47.84 -3.36 42.26
N ALA A 578 -46.96 -2.89 41.37
CA ALA A 578 -45.60 -3.42 41.19
C ALA A 578 -44.62 -2.98 42.30
N GLY A 579 -45.05 -2.18 43.29
CA GLY A 579 -44.22 -1.73 44.40
C GLY A 579 -43.23 -0.60 44.05
N PHE A 580 -43.46 0.13 42.96
CA PHE A 580 -42.61 1.25 42.54
C PHE A 580 -42.97 2.52 43.32
N ALA A 581 -41.96 3.19 43.86
CA ALA A 581 -42.18 4.40 44.64
C ALA A 581 -42.72 5.56 43.78
N HIS A 582 -43.77 6.20 44.31
CA HIS A 582 -44.40 7.39 43.77
C HIS A 582 -44.68 8.36 44.92
N ILE A 583 -44.36 9.64 44.72
CA ILE A 583 -44.78 10.74 45.59
C ILE A 583 -45.33 11.85 44.67
N PRO A 584 -46.62 12.22 44.77
CA PRO A 584 -47.14 13.40 44.09
C PRO A 584 -46.43 14.67 44.58
N GLU A 585 -45.96 15.50 43.65
CA GLU A 585 -45.45 16.83 43.98
C GLU A 585 -46.60 17.87 43.96
N PRO A 586 -46.75 18.73 44.98
CA PRO A 586 -47.86 19.68 45.08
C PRO A 586 -48.08 20.55 43.83
N THR A 587 -49.35 20.75 43.47
CA THR A 587 -49.76 21.48 42.26
C THR A 587 -49.46 22.98 42.30
N ALA A 588 -49.17 23.55 43.46
CA ALA A 588 -48.95 24.99 43.64
C ALA A 588 -47.73 25.55 42.88
N ASP A 589 -46.74 24.70 42.56
CA ASP A 589 -45.56 25.08 41.78
C ASP A 589 -45.70 24.78 40.26
N ALA A 590 -46.81 24.16 39.81
CA ALA A 590 -46.91 23.61 38.47
C ALA A 590 -46.68 24.65 37.34
N ASP A 591 -47.40 25.77 37.40
CA ASP A 591 -47.33 26.83 36.37
C ASP A 591 -45.98 27.58 36.38
N LEU A 592 -45.28 27.61 37.52
CA LEU A 592 -43.93 28.18 37.66
C LEU A 592 -42.84 27.22 37.16
N VAL A 593 -43.06 25.91 37.21
CA VAL A 593 -42.07 24.89 36.84
C VAL A 593 -42.13 24.49 35.37
N THR A 594 -43.27 24.66 34.67
CA THR A 594 -43.38 24.30 33.24
C THR A 594 -43.06 25.45 32.26
N ALA A 595 -43.25 26.71 32.66
CA ALA A 595 -43.25 27.84 31.72
C ALA A 595 -41.86 28.42 31.37
N ALA A 596 -40.81 28.11 32.14
CA ALA A 596 -39.52 28.82 32.08
C ALA A 596 -38.26 27.94 32.24
N VAL A 597 -38.34 26.62 32.04
CA VAL A 597 -37.15 25.75 32.09
C VAL A 597 -36.40 25.85 30.77
N ALA A 598 -35.37 26.71 30.76
CA ALA A 598 -34.45 26.86 29.63
C ALA A 598 -33.85 25.49 29.19
N PRO A 599 -33.67 25.27 27.87
CA PRO A 599 -33.04 24.05 27.37
C PRO A 599 -31.66 23.77 27.96
N PHE A 600 -31.35 22.50 28.19
CA PHE A 600 -29.97 22.08 28.40
C PHE A 600 -29.11 22.44 27.17
N SER A 601 -27.98 23.09 27.41
CA SER A 601 -26.97 23.37 26.40
C SER A 601 -25.58 23.04 26.92
N MET A 602 -24.65 22.74 26.02
CA MET A 602 -23.27 22.37 26.33
C MET A 602 -22.27 23.18 25.51
N GLU A 603 -21.05 23.32 26.02
CA GLU A 603 -19.95 23.92 25.26
C GLU A 603 -19.64 23.05 24.03
N ARG A 604 -19.29 23.69 22.92
CA ARG A 604 -19.09 23.03 21.64
C ARG A 604 -17.88 22.09 21.66
N GLU A 605 -16.82 22.44 22.38
CA GLU A 605 -15.65 21.60 22.64
C GLU A 605 -16.05 20.28 23.33
N ALA A 606 -17.01 20.33 24.26
CA ALA A 606 -17.52 19.14 24.94
C ALA A 606 -18.36 18.27 24.00
N TYR A 607 -19.15 18.88 23.11
CA TYR A 607 -19.91 18.15 22.09
C TYR A 607 -18.96 17.44 21.10
N VAL A 608 -17.96 18.16 20.59
CA VAL A 608 -16.94 17.62 19.68
C VAL A 608 -16.20 16.43 20.29
N ARG A 609 -15.85 16.50 21.58
CA ARG A 609 -15.20 15.39 22.32
C ARG A 609 -16.11 14.16 22.51
N MET A 610 -17.44 14.34 22.53
CA MET A 610 -18.40 13.26 22.76
C MET A 610 -18.93 12.61 21.47
N PHE A 611 -19.18 13.41 20.44
CA PHE A 611 -19.90 12.99 19.23
C PHE A 611 -19.12 13.28 17.94
N GLY A 612 -17.90 13.83 18.03
CA GLY A 612 -17.17 14.37 16.88
C GLY A 612 -17.73 15.72 16.39
N PRO A 613 -17.03 16.36 15.44
CA PRO A 613 -17.35 17.69 14.93
C PRO A 613 -18.73 17.80 14.27
N THR A 614 -19.24 19.03 14.17
CA THR A 614 -20.54 19.38 13.59
C THR A 614 -20.48 20.69 12.77
N THR A 615 -21.60 21.07 12.15
CA THR A 615 -21.73 22.13 11.12
C THR A 615 -20.94 23.39 11.44
N GLY A 616 -19.90 23.68 10.66
CA GLY A 616 -19.02 24.85 10.81
C GLY A 616 -17.70 24.60 11.55
N ASP A 617 -17.51 23.46 12.23
CA ASP A 617 -16.22 23.09 12.81
C ASP A 617 -15.19 22.77 11.72
N LEU A 618 -13.91 23.08 11.99
CA LEU A 618 -12.78 22.73 11.13
C LEU A 618 -12.06 21.47 11.64
N VAL A 619 -11.61 20.61 10.74
CA VAL A 619 -10.81 19.41 11.02
C VAL A 619 -9.60 19.37 10.09
N ARG A 620 -8.42 19.18 10.66
CA ARG A 620 -7.17 19.03 9.90
C ARG A 620 -7.03 17.60 9.37
N LEU A 621 -6.56 17.44 8.13
CA LEU A 621 -6.38 16.13 7.50
C LEU A 621 -4.97 15.58 7.76
N GLY A 622 -4.85 14.66 8.72
CA GLY A 622 -3.56 14.15 9.17
C GLY A 622 -2.64 15.29 9.63
N SER A 623 -1.35 15.22 9.28
CA SER A 623 -0.40 16.32 9.49
C SER A 623 -0.24 17.25 8.28
N THR A 624 -1.16 17.22 7.30
CA THR A 624 -1.13 18.15 6.15
C THR A 624 -1.57 19.57 6.54
N ASN A 625 -1.34 20.56 5.69
CA ASN A 625 -1.90 21.92 5.85
C ASN A 625 -3.39 22.03 5.40
N LEU A 626 -4.04 20.90 5.08
CA LEU A 626 -5.43 20.86 4.60
C LEU A 626 -6.42 20.81 5.77
N TRP A 627 -7.44 21.66 5.70
CA TRP A 627 -8.51 21.78 6.69
C TRP A 627 -9.86 21.60 6.00
N VAL A 628 -10.74 20.79 6.58
CA VAL A 628 -12.11 20.63 6.12
C VAL A 628 -13.10 21.24 7.11
N LYS A 629 -14.10 21.94 6.59
CA LYS A 629 -15.24 22.46 7.35
C LYS A 629 -16.43 21.53 7.19
N VAL A 630 -17.07 21.16 8.31
CA VAL A 630 -18.31 20.36 8.26
C VAL A 630 -19.43 21.20 7.64
N GLU A 631 -19.95 20.78 6.49
CA GLU A 631 -20.89 21.58 5.67
C GLU A 631 -22.33 21.51 6.19
N LYS A 632 -22.69 20.38 6.81
CA LYS A 632 -23.97 20.10 7.47
C LYS A 632 -23.80 18.94 8.46
N ASP A 633 -24.72 18.85 9.41
CA ASP A 633 -24.93 17.71 10.30
C ASP A 633 -26.38 17.26 10.12
N LEU A 634 -26.59 15.95 9.95
CA LEU A 634 -27.91 15.36 9.75
C LEU A 634 -28.55 14.90 11.08
N THR A 635 -27.83 15.01 12.21
CA THR A 635 -28.33 14.64 13.55
C THR A 635 -29.48 15.55 14.04
N THR A 636 -30.07 15.18 15.17
CA THR A 636 -30.90 16.06 16.00
C THR A 636 -30.24 16.16 17.37
N TYR A 637 -29.81 17.35 17.76
CA TYR A 637 -28.97 17.54 18.95
C TYR A 637 -29.68 17.05 20.23
N GLY A 638 -29.02 16.16 20.99
CA GLY A 638 -29.53 15.49 22.17
C GLY A 638 -30.19 14.12 21.93
N ASP A 639 -30.39 13.71 20.67
CA ASP A 639 -30.85 12.37 20.25
C ASP A 639 -29.71 11.56 19.58
N GLU A 640 -28.43 11.88 19.82
CA GLU A 640 -27.29 11.25 19.13
C GLU A 640 -27.21 9.73 19.37
N CYS A 641 -26.86 9.00 18.32
CA CYS A 641 -26.71 7.54 18.35
C CYS A 641 -25.39 7.18 19.04
N THR A 642 -25.44 6.66 20.27
CA THR A 642 -24.24 6.26 21.01
C THR A 642 -24.43 4.90 21.67
N PHE A 643 -23.46 4.00 21.48
CA PHE A 643 -23.50 2.64 22.01
C PHE A 643 -22.60 2.45 23.25
N GLY A 644 -23.05 1.61 24.19
CA GLY A 644 -22.33 1.27 25.42
C GLY A 644 -23.21 1.26 26.67
N GLY A 645 -22.61 0.90 27.81
CA GLY A 645 -23.30 0.81 29.11
C GLY A 645 -23.99 2.12 29.49
N GLY A 646 -25.32 2.10 29.60
CA GLY A 646 -26.13 3.27 29.96
C GLY A 646 -26.40 4.28 28.84
N LYS A 647 -25.83 4.11 27.64
CA LYS A 647 -25.93 5.09 26.54
C LYS A 647 -27.31 5.12 25.83
N SER A 648 -27.43 5.79 24.68
CA SER A 648 -28.70 6.00 23.98
C SER A 648 -29.19 4.78 23.18
N LEU A 649 -28.32 4.05 22.47
CA LEU A 649 -28.69 2.86 21.71
C LEU A 649 -28.90 1.65 22.64
N ARG A 650 -30.10 1.55 23.20
CA ARG A 650 -30.59 0.43 24.04
C ARG A 650 -32.09 0.20 23.80
N GLU A 651 -32.56 -1.01 24.12
CA GLU A 651 -33.94 -1.48 23.94
C GLU A 651 -34.98 -0.49 24.48
N GLY A 652 -36.02 -0.22 23.69
CA GLY A 652 -37.08 0.76 23.97
C GLY A 652 -36.64 2.23 23.92
N MET A 653 -35.34 2.49 23.80
CA MET A 653 -34.69 3.81 23.81
C MET A 653 -34.23 4.12 22.38
N GLY A 654 -32.96 4.40 22.12
CA GLY A 654 -32.44 4.58 20.75
C GLY A 654 -32.42 3.31 19.89
N GLN A 655 -32.61 2.12 20.48
CA GLN A 655 -32.85 0.87 19.74
C GLN A 655 -34.35 0.54 19.81
N SER A 656 -34.95 0.37 18.65
CA SER A 656 -36.38 0.11 18.48
C SER A 656 -36.76 -1.31 18.93
N SER A 657 -37.89 -1.41 19.64
CA SER A 657 -38.42 -2.69 20.12
C SER A 657 -39.53 -3.22 19.21
N GLY A 658 -39.64 -4.55 19.12
CA GLY A 658 -40.68 -5.23 18.32
C GLY A 658 -40.56 -5.09 16.79
N LYS A 659 -39.48 -4.51 16.26
CA LYS A 659 -39.20 -4.45 14.82
C LYS A 659 -38.49 -5.72 14.36
N SER A 660 -38.78 -6.19 13.15
CA SER A 660 -38.08 -7.32 12.52
C SER A 660 -36.79 -6.87 11.80
N SER A 661 -35.86 -7.79 11.54
CA SER A 661 -34.65 -7.49 10.76
C SER A 661 -34.93 -6.91 9.37
N LYS A 662 -36.10 -7.17 8.77
CA LYS A 662 -36.51 -6.51 7.51
C LYS A 662 -36.70 -5.01 7.65
N GLN A 663 -37.10 -4.54 8.84
CA GLN A 663 -37.41 -3.15 9.16
C GLN A 663 -36.23 -2.38 9.78
N CYS A 664 -35.09 -3.04 9.98
CA CYS A 664 -33.90 -2.44 10.61
C CYS A 664 -32.69 -2.54 9.68
N VAL A 665 -31.66 -1.74 9.97
CA VAL A 665 -30.33 -1.92 9.36
C VAL A 665 -29.59 -3.09 10.03
N ASP A 666 -28.75 -3.80 9.28
CA ASP A 666 -27.94 -4.90 9.81
C ASP A 666 -26.75 -4.35 10.61
N THR A 667 -26.18 -3.22 10.17
CA THR A 667 -25.16 -2.45 10.89
C THR A 667 -25.46 -0.95 10.77
N VAL A 668 -25.21 -0.18 11.83
CA VAL A 668 -25.16 1.29 11.78
C VAL A 668 -23.74 1.79 12.09
N ILE A 669 -23.24 2.71 11.29
CA ILE A 669 -22.04 3.50 11.61
C ILE A 669 -22.51 4.83 12.21
N THR A 670 -22.18 5.09 13.47
CA THR A 670 -22.73 6.23 14.22
C THR A 670 -21.82 7.46 14.19
N ASN A 671 -22.41 8.65 14.03
CA ASN A 671 -21.72 9.94 14.16
C ASN A 671 -20.51 10.14 13.20
N ALA A 672 -20.55 9.58 12.00
CA ALA A 672 -19.47 9.66 11.02
C ALA A 672 -19.31 11.07 10.42
N LEU A 673 -18.08 11.62 10.42
CA LEU A 673 -17.73 12.71 9.51
C LEU A 673 -17.41 12.11 8.13
N ILE A 674 -18.37 12.15 7.22
CA ILE A 674 -18.21 11.70 5.85
C ILE A 674 -17.37 12.73 5.09
N ILE A 675 -16.30 12.26 4.45
CA ILE A 675 -15.59 13.00 3.40
C ILE A 675 -15.73 12.18 2.11
N ASP A 676 -16.43 12.77 1.15
CA ASP A 676 -16.77 12.16 -0.13
C ASP A 676 -16.81 13.24 -1.22
N TRP A 677 -16.80 12.86 -2.51
CA TRP A 677 -16.98 13.81 -3.61
C TRP A 677 -18.32 14.57 -3.49
N SER A 678 -19.37 13.90 -3.00
CA SER A 678 -20.72 14.44 -2.85
C SER A 678 -20.87 15.47 -1.71
N GLY A 679 -19.92 15.53 -0.77
CA GLY A 679 -20.04 16.40 0.40
C GLY A 679 -19.04 16.11 1.52
N ILE A 680 -18.87 17.08 2.42
CA ILE A 680 -18.13 16.91 3.68
C ILE A 680 -19.11 17.18 4.82
N TYR A 681 -19.65 16.14 5.44
CA TYR A 681 -20.80 16.28 6.34
C TYR A 681 -20.90 15.18 7.40
N LYS A 682 -21.64 15.47 8.47
CA LYS A 682 -21.83 14.59 9.62
C LYS A 682 -23.15 13.83 9.50
N ALA A 683 -23.12 12.50 9.68
CA ALA A 683 -24.30 11.63 9.58
C ALA A 683 -24.10 10.27 10.28
N ASP A 684 -25.19 9.56 10.53
CA ASP A 684 -25.19 8.10 10.69
C ASP A 684 -25.31 7.43 9.31
N ILE A 685 -24.66 6.27 9.12
CA ILE A 685 -24.73 5.47 7.89
C ILE A 685 -25.37 4.11 8.20
N GLY A 686 -26.43 3.75 7.47
CA GLY A 686 -27.11 2.47 7.59
C GLY A 686 -26.68 1.47 6.53
N ILE A 687 -26.35 0.25 6.97
CA ILE A 687 -25.89 -0.84 6.12
C ILE A 687 -26.89 -1.99 6.20
N LYS A 688 -27.27 -2.57 5.05
CA LYS A 688 -28.15 -3.73 4.98
C LYS A 688 -27.84 -4.58 3.75
N ASP A 689 -27.83 -5.91 3.88
CA ASP A 689 -27.51 -6.85 2.80
C ASP A 689 -26.17 -6.52 2.09
N GLY A 690 -25.24 -5.92 2.85
CA GLY A 690 -23.93 -5.43 2.40
C GLY A 690 -23.93 -4.11 1.61
N LEU A 691 -25.08 -3.45 1.43
CA LEU A 691 -25.25 -2.16 0.76
C LEU A 691 -25.45 -1.01 1.76
N ILE A 692 -25.13 0.21 1.36
CA ILE A 692 -25.53 1.45 2.04
C ILE A 692 -27.01 1.69 1.73
N VAL A 693 -27.89 1.62 2.73
CA VAL A 693 -29.35 1.82 2.54
C VAL A 693 -29.87 3.16 3.04
N GLY A 694 -29.08 3.90 3.82
CA GLY A 694 -29.41 5.25 4.24
C GLY A 694 -28.21 6.02 4.76
N ILE A 695 -28.28 7.35 4.67
CA ILE A 695 -27.33 8.29 5.27
C ILE A 695 -28.16 9.44 5.85
N GLY A 696 -28.05 9.70 7.15
CA GLY A 696 -29.00 10.58 7.84
C GLY A 696 -28.86 10.52 9.36
N LYS A 697 -29.99 10.46 10.07
CA LYS A 697 -30.06 10.22 11.51
C LYS A 697 -30.71 8.87 11.77
N ALA A 698 -30.03 8.00 12.52
CA ALA A 698 -30.48 6.66 12.85
C ALA A 698 -31.18 6.61 14.23
N GLY A 699 -31.59 5.42 14.64
CA GLY A 699 -32.07 5.14 15.99
C GLY A 699 -33.51 4.62 16.01
N ASN A 700 -34.36 5.19 16.86
CA ASN A 700 -35.72 4.71 17.08
C ASN A 700 -36.78 5.81 16.84
N PRO A 701 -37.60 5.72 15.77
CA PRO A 701 -38.63 6.71 15.47
C PRO A 701 -39.76 6.75 16.50
N ASP A 702 -39.81 5.80 17.44
CA ASP A 702 -40.82 5.78 18.50
C ASP A 702 -40.51 6.74 19.66
N VAL A 703 -39.26 7.21 19.79
CA VAL A 703 -38.81 8.07 20.92
C VAL A 703 -37.83 9.20 20.53
N MET A 704 -37.34 9.21 19.29
CA MET A 704 -36.41 10.21 18.74
C MET A 704 -37.05 10.94 17.55
N ASP A 705 -36.72 12.22 17.38
CA ASP A 705 -37.11 12.98 16.18
C ASP A 705 -36.13 12.72 15.02
N GLY A 706 -36.57 12.99 13.79
CA GLY A 706 -35.71 13.01 12.59
C GLY A 706 -35.17 11.65 12.11
N VAL A 707 -35.53 10.53 12.74
CA VAL A 707 -35.03 9.20 12.37
C VAL A 707 -35.47 8.84 10.94
N HIS A 708 -34.50 8.58 10.06
CA HIS A 708 -34.77 8.20 8.68
C HIS A 708 -35.45 6.82 8.61
N PRO A 709 -36.48 6.59 7.76
CA PRO A 709 -37.21 5.32 7.72
C PRO A 709 -36.34 4.09 7.50
N ASP A 710 -35.29 4.21 6.69
CA ASP A 710 -34.34 3.12 6.40
C ASP A 710 -33.15 3.06 7.38
N LEU A 711 -33.13 3.87 8.46
CA LEU A 711 -32.07 3.91 9.49
C LEU A 711 -32.58 3.49 10.89
N VAL A 712 -33.66 2.72 10.94
CA VAL A 712 -34.19 2.17 12.19
C VAL A 712 -33.20 1.15 12.77
N VAL A 713 -32.70 1.43 13.96
CA VAL A 713 -31.85 0.52 14.76
C VAL A 713 -32.78 -0.40 15.55
N GLY A 714 -32.48 -1.70 15.59
CA GLY A 714 -33.27 -2.70 16.31
C GLY A 714 -32.43 -3.84 16.90
N SER A 715 -33.07 -4.91 17.37
CA SER A 715 -32.38 -6.05 18.00
C SER A 715 -31.59 -6.95 17.05
N SER A 716 -31.47 -6.57 15.77
CA SER A 716 -30.67 -7.25 14.75
C SER A 716 -29.61 -6.32 14.13
N THR A 717 -29.35 -5.18 14.77
CA THR A 717 -28.42 -4.15 14.30
C THR A 717 -27.12 -4.17 15.11
N ASP A 718 -25.98 -4.33 14.44
CA ASP A 718 -24.65 -4.10 15.00
C ASP A 718 -24.25 -2.60 14.93
N VAL A 719 -23.24 -2.17 15.68
CA VAL A 719 -22.85 -0.75 15.79
C VAL A 719 -21.34 -0.55 15.62
N ILE A 720 -20.96 0.27 14.64
CA ILE A 720 -19.59 0.77 14.46
C ILE A 720 -19.54 2.24 14.89
N ALA A 721 -18.83 2.53 15.98
CA ALA A 721 -18.68 3.90 16.48
C ALA A 721 -17.73 4.73 15.60
N ALA A 722 -18.24 5.77 14.94
CA ALA A 722 -17.47 6.73 14.16
C ALA A 722 -17.46 8.15 14.75
N GLU A 723 -17.96 8.35 15.98
CA GLU A 723 -17.72 9.59 16.73
C GLU A 723 -16.22 9.94 16.79
N GLY A 724 -15.88 11.14 16.32
CA GLY A 724 -14.50 11.61 16.17
C GLY A 724 -13.68 10.77 15.17
N LYS A 725 -14.31 10.22 14.12
CA LYS A 725 -13.66 9.53 12.99
C LYS A 725 -14.11 10.16 11.68
N ILE A 726 -13.22 10.13 10.69
CA ILE A 726 -13.56 10.42 9.30
C ILE A 726 -13.96 9.10 8.62
N VAL A 727 -14.99 9.13 7.79
CA VAL A 727 -15.40 8.00 6.94
C VAL A 727 -15.28 8.41 5.47
N THR A 728 -14.56 7.61 4.69
CA THR A 728 -14.50 7.74 3.23
C THR A 728 -15.08 6.48 2.59
N ALA A 729 -15.38 6.57 1.30
CA ALA A 729 -15.42 5.37 0.47
C ALA A 729 -14.04 4.68 0.48
N GLY A 730 -14.03 3.37 0.29
CA GLY A 730 -12.81 2.64 -0.02
C GLY A 730 -12.24 3.05 -1.38
N GLY A 731 -10.91 3.16 -1.45
CA GLY A 731 -10.23 3.59 -2.66
C GLY A 731 -10.25 2.54 -3.77
N PHE A 732 -10.15 3.00 -5.01
CA PHE A 732 -10.08 2.17 -6.20
C PHE A 732 -8.80 2.48 -6.97
N ASP A 733 -7.83 1.58 -6.88
CA ASP A 733 -6.65 1.60 -7.74
C ASP A 733 -6.97 0.91 -9.07
N THR A 734 -6.72 1.61 -10.18
CA THR A 734 -7.01 1.13 -11.53
C THR A 734 -5.79 0.74 -12.33
N HIS A 735 -4.57 0.87 -11.78
CA HIS A 735 -3.35 0.46 -12.48
C HIS A 735 -2.57 -0.56 -11.64
N ILE A 736 -3.11 -1.77 -11.57
CA ILE A 736 -2.52 -2.91 -10.82
C ILE A 736 -1.84 -3.92 -11.75
N HIS A 737 -0.52 -4.07 -11.60
CA HIS A 737 0.21 -5.20 -12.17
C HIS A 737 0.10 -6.37 -11.19
N PHE A 738 -0.64 -7.43 -11.55
CA PHE A 738 -0.86 -8.61 -10.70
C PHE A 738 0.38 -9.54 -10.64
N ILE A 739 1.47 -8.98 -10.10
CA ILE A 739 2.80 -9.59 -9.94
C ILE A 739 2.81 -10.54 -8.73
N CYS A 740 2.18 -10.16 -7.61
CA CYS A 740 2.05 -11.04 -6.44
C CYS A 740 0.76 -10.77 -5.63
N PRO A 741 0.19 -11.78 -4.94
CA PRO A 741 -1.03 -11.62 -4.15
C PRO A 741 -0.84 -10.76 -2.89
N GLN A 742 0.41 -10.58 -2.42
CA GLN A 742 0.72 -9.78 -1.23
C GLN A 742 0.29 -8.31 -1.38
N GLN A 743 0.23 -7.79 -2.62
CA GLN A 743 -0.28 -6.44 -2.91
C GLN A 743 -1.68 -6.19 -2.34
N VAL A 744 -2.53 -7.21 -2.21
CA VAL A 744 -3.88 -7.08 -1.64
C VAL A 744 -3.84 -6.73 -0.15
N ASN A 745 -2.83 -7.20 0.58
CA ASN A 745 -2.65 -6.85 1.99
C ASN A 745 -2.24 -5.38 2.13
N GLU A 746 -1.33 -4.88 1.28
CA GLU A 746 -0.88 -3.48 1.28
C GLU A 746 -1.97 -2.51 0.79
N ALA A 747 -2.74 -2.92 -0.22
CA ALA A 747 -3.91 -2.20 -0.71
C ALA A 747 -4.98 -2.08 0.38
N LEU A 748 -5.37 -3.18 1.03
CA LEU A 748 -6.34 -3.15 2.14
C LEU A 748 -5.79 -2.45 3.38
N SER A 749 -4.48 -2.52 3.66
CA SER A 749 -3.90 -1.85 4.83
C SER A 749 -3.86 -0.33 4.69
N SER A 750 -3.79 0.19 3.46
CA SER A 750 -3.86 1.61 3.13
C SER A 750 -5.28 2.14 2.87
N GLY A 751 -6.29 1.27 2.71
CA GLY A 751 -7.69 1.65 2.50
C GLY A 751 -8.21 1.55 1.07
N ILE A 752 -7.47 0.90 0.16
CA ILE A 752 -7.95 0.51 -1.17
C ILE A 752 -8.85 -0.73 -1.03
N THR A 753 -10.07 -0.67 -1.58
CA THR A 753 -11.08 -1.75 -1.54
C THR A 753 -11.40 -2.33 -2.93
N THR A 754 -10.89 -1.72 -4.00
CA THR A 754 -11.02 -2.21 -5.37
C THR A 754 -9.68 -2.10 -6.10
N MET A 755 -9.32 -3.14 -6.86
CA MET A 755 -8.12 -3.22 -7.70
C MET A 755 -8.52 -3.62 -9.13
N LEU A 756 -8.09 -2.86 -10.13
CA LEU A 756 -8.20 -3.23 -11.55
C LEU A 756 -6.84 -3.19 -12.23
N GLY A 757 -6.63 -4.15 -13.13
CA GLY A 757 -5.40 -4.28 -13.91
C GLY A 757 -5.17 -5.72 -14.36
N GLY A 758 -3.93 -6.09 -14.66
CA GLY A 758 -3.64 -7.35 -15.35
C GLY A 758 -2.31 -7.96 -14.94
N GLY A 759 -2.17 -9.26 -15.19
CA GLY A 759 -0.96 -10.03 -14.89
C GLY A 759 -1.18 -11.53 -14.81
N THR A 760 -0.09 -12.27 -14.59
CA THR A 760 -0.09 -13.73 -14.38
C THR A 760 0.93 -14.16 -13.31
N GLY A 761 1.13 -13.36 -12.26
CA GLY A 761 2.29 -13.48 -11.37
C GLY A 761 3.54 -12.81 -11.97
N PRO A 762 4.75 -13.05 -11.43
CA PRO A 762 5.96 -12.28 -11.75
C PRO A 762 6.62 -12.70 -13.07
N SER A 763 5.85 -12.69 -14.17
CA SER A 763 6.35 -12.91 -15.53
C SER A 763 6.88 -11.59 -16.12
N THR A 764 7.86 -11.63 -17.02
CA THR A 764 8.39 -10.41 -17.70
C THR A 764 7.27 -9.53 -18.27
N GLY A 765 6.28 -10.14 -18.94
CA GLY A 765 5.14 -9.41 -19.50
C GLY A 765 4.19 -8.81 -18.46
N THR A 766 4.15 -9.33 -17.23
CA THR A 766 3.39 -8.76 -16.11
C THR A 766 4.19 -7.70 -15.36
N ASN A 767 5.50 -7.93 -15.18
CA ASN A 767 6.40 -6.96 -14.56
C ASN A 767 6.48 -5.66 -15.37
N ALA A 768 6.26 -5.72 -16.69
CA ALA A 768 6.20 -4.56 -17.58
C ALA A 768 4.77 -4.10 -17.93
N THR A 769 3.73 -4.95 -17.91
CA THR A 769 2.39 -4.58 -18.44
C THR A 769 1.18 -5.13 -17.66
N THR A 770 0.13 -4.31 -17.49
CA THR A 770 -1.22 -4.67 -17.00
C THR A 770 -2.01 -5.57 -17.96
N CYS A 771 -1.46 -6.74 -18.30
CA CYS A 771 -2.08 -7.68 -19.23
C CYS A 771 -2.20 -9.09 -18.62
N THR A 772 -3.41 -9.66 -18.61
CA THR A 772 -3.65 -11.10 -18.45
C THR A 772 -4.01 -11.68 -19.83
N PRO A 773 -3.04 -12.21 -20.60
CA PRO A 773 -3.24 -12.53 -22.01
C PRO A 773 -4.00 -13.86 -22.23
N GLY A 774 -5.12 -13.77 -22.95
CA GLY A 774 -5.86 -14.92 -23.49
C GLY A 774 -6.78 -15.66 -22.50
N PRO A 775 -7.78 -16.43 -23.00
CA PRO A 775 -8.83 -17.05 -22.16
C PRO A 775 -8.33 -17.94 -21.02
N THR A 776 -7.27 -18.71 -21.25
CA THR A 776 -6.74 -19.65 -20.25
C THR A 776 -6.20 -18.92 -19.02
N HIS A 777 -5.42 -17.86 -19.20
CA HIS A 777 -4.90 -17.08 -18.09
C HIS A 777 -5.97 -16.17 -17.47
N MET A 778 -6.89 -15.63 -18.27
CA MET A 778 -8.05 -14.88 -17.77
C MET A 778 -8.84 -15.71 -16.75
N ARG A 779 -9.22 -16.95 -17.11
CA ARG A 779 -9.87 -17.90 -16.20
C ARG A 779 -9.02 -18.20 -14.96
N GLN A 780 -7.74 -18.53 -15.15
CA GLN A 780 -6.85 -18.91 -14.05
C GLN A 780 -6.69 -17.79 -13.01
N MET A 781 -6.52 -16.55 -13.47
CA MET A 781 -6.37 -15.39 -12.58
C MET A 781 -7.67 -15.07 -11.87
N ILE A 782 -8.81 -15.05 -12.58
CA ILE A 782 -10.13 -14.85 -11.98
C ILE A 782 -10.41 -15.91 -10.89
N GLN A 783 -10.05 -17.17 -11.12
CA GLN A 783 -10.19 -18.25 -10.13
C GLN A 783 -9.20 -18.14 -8.96
N ALA A 784 -7.94 -17.77 -9.20
CA ALA A 784 -6.95 -17.52 -8.14
C ALA A 784 -7.33 -16.31 -7.26
N CYS A 785 -8.04 -15.34 -7.83
CA CYS A 785 -8.52 -14.14 -7.17
C CYS A 785 -9.78 -14.35 -6.31
N ASP A 786 -10.47 -15.48 -6.41
CA ASP A 786 -11.77 -15.73 -5.78
C ASP A 786 -11.75 -15.62 -4.24
N THR A 787 -10.62 -15.91 -3.58
CA THR A 787 -10.47 -15.76 -2.12
C THR A 787 -9.96 -14.40 -1.66
N LEU A 788 -9.49 -13.53 -2.57
CA LEU A 788 -8.82 -12.28 -2.17
C LEU A 788 -9.86 -11.29 -1.62
N PRO A 789 -9.68 -10.69 -0.43
CA PRO A 789 -10.73 -9.93 0.27
C PRO A 789 -10.96 -8.50 -0.24
N ILE A 790 -10.90 -8.32 -1.56
CA ILE A 790 -11.00 -7.05 -2.26
C ILE A 790 -11.86 -7.20 -3.54
N ASN A 791 -12.43 -6.11 -4.05
CA ASN A 791 -13.08 -6.12 -5.36
C ASN A 791 -12.01 -6.15 -6.46
N LEU A 792 -12.25 -6.90 -7.54
CA LEU A 792 -11.25 -7.15 -8.58
C LEU A 792 -11.86 -7.02 -9.98
N GLY A 793 -11.10 -6.45 -10.92
CA GLY A 793 -11.37 -6.51 -12.36
C GLY A 793 -10.09 -6.82 -13.13
N ILE A 794 -10.11 -7.83 -13.99
CA ILE A 794 -8.92 -8.32 -14.69
C ILE A 794 -8.89 -7.80 -16.14
N THR A 795 -7.75 -7.28 -16.60
CA THR A 795 -7.61 -6.64 -17.92
C THR A 795 -6.86 -7.51 -18.92
N GLY A 796 -7.40 -7.62 -20.14
CA GLY A 796 -6.77 -8.35 -21.24
C GLY A 796 -5.72 -7.51 -21.98
N LYS A 797 -4.98 -8.14 -22.89
CA LYS A 797 -4.07 -7.45 -23.82
C LYS A 797 -4.84 -6.97 -25.07
N GLY A 798 -4.85 -5.66 -25.30
CA GLY A 798 -5.49 -5.02 -26.45
C GLY A 798 -4.59 -4.89 -27.70
N ASN A 799 -3.29 -5.14 -27.57
CA ASN A 799 -2.33 -5.03 -28.68
C ASN A 799 -2.47 -6.17 -29.71
N ASP A 800 -3.44 -6.03 -30.62
CA ASP A 800 -3.62 -6.85 -31.82
C ASP A 800 -4.25 -5.98 -32.92
N SER A 801 -3.93 -6.26 -34.19
CA SER A 801 -4.60 -5.66 -35.36
C SER A 801 -5.72 -6.56 -35.92
N GLY A 802 -5.87 -7.77 -35.38
CA GLY A 802 -7.04 -8.62 -35.51
C GLY A 802 -7.94 -8.55 -34.27
N LYS A 803 -9.26 -8.60 -34.46
CA LYS A 803 -10.23 -8.51 -33.35
C LYS A 803 -10.36 -9.78 -32.52
N GLU A 804 -10.04 -10.95 -33.07
CA GLU A 804 -10.47 -12.23 -32.51
C GLU A 804 -9.88 -12.52 -31.13
N SER A 805 -8.56 -12.34 -30.98
CA SER A 805 -7.84 -12.50 -29.69
C SER A 805 -8.34 -11.51 -28.62
N ILE A 806 -8.70 -10.30 -29.02
CA ILE A 806 -9.29 -9.27 -28.13
C ILE A 806 -10.69 -9.72 -27.68
N ARG A 807 -11.53 -10.21 -28.61
CA ARG A 807 -12.87 -10.72 -28.32
C ARG A 807 -12.86 -11.94 -27.43
N GLU A 808 -11.98 -12.91 -27.68
CA GLU A 808 -11.82 -14.11 -26.84
C GLU A 808 -11.52 -13.73 -25.38
N GLN A 809 -10.67 -12.73 -25.14
CA GLN A 809 -10.37 -12.23 -23.79
C GLN A 809 -11.58 -11.56 -23.13
N CYS A 810 -12.34 -10.76 -23.88
CA CYS A 810 -13.57 -10.14 -23.40
C CYS A 810 -14.60 -11.20 -22.98
N LEU A 811 -14.85 -12.20 -23.84
CA LEU A 811 -15.74 -13.33 -23.58
C LEU A 811 -15.27 -14.19 -22.40
N ALA A 812 -13.95 -14.31 -22.20
CA ALA A 812 -13.37 -15.05 -21.07
C ALA A 812 -13.43 -14.31 -19.72
N GLY A 813 -13.92 -13.07 -19.68
CA GLY A 813 -14.16 -12.32 -18.43
C GLY A 813 -13.34 -11.03 -18.25
N ALA A 814 -12.61 -10.54 -19.26
CA ALA A 814 -11.89 -9.27 -19.12
C ALA A 814 -12.85 -8.11 -18.79
N ALA A 815 -12.48 -7.28 -17.81
CA ALA A 815 -13.23 -6.07 -17.42
C ALA A 815 -12.81 -4.82 -18.23
N GLY A 816 -11.70 -4.91 -18.97
CA GLY A 816 -11.11 -3.85 -19.78
C GLY A 816 -9.87 -4.37 -20.52
N MET A 817 -9.29 -3.55 -21.39
CA MET A 817 -8.12 -3.91 -22.21
C MET A 817 -6.98 -2.90 -22.02
N LYS A 818 -5.74 -3.37 -21.80
CA LYS A 818 -4.53 -2.52 -21.83
C LYS A 818 -3.88 -2.57 -23.21
N LEU A 819 -3.55 -1.40 -23.74
CA LEU A 819 -2.58 -1.20 -24.81
C LEU A 819 -1.22 -0.79 -24.19
N HIS A 820 -0.12 -1.43 -24.61
CA HIS A 820 1.26 -1.15 -24.17
C HIS A 820 2.25 -0.99 -25.32
N GLU A 821 3.26 -0.13 -25.15
CA GLU A 821 4.35 -0.01 -26.12
C GLU A 821 5.23 -1.27 -26.21
N ASP A 822 5.46 -1.95 -25.09
CA ASP A 822 6.16 -3.25 -24.98
C ASP A 822 5.45 -4.39 -25.77
N TRP A 823 4.21 -4.15 -26.23
CA TRP A 823 3.45 -5.02 -27.12
C TRP A 823 3.04 -4.34 -28.45
N GLY A 824 3.54 -3.12 -28.71
CA GLY A 824 3.24 -2.29 -29.88
C GLY A 824 1.93 -1.50 -29.76
N SER A 825 1.96 -0.31 -29.16
CA SER A 825 0.83 0.64 -29.07
C SER A 825 0.60 1.40 -30.40
N THR A 826 0.66 0.68 -31.52
CA THR A 826 0.53 1.25 -32.87
C THR A 826 -0.90 1.73 -33.15
N SER A 827 -1.05 2.70 -34.05
CA SER A 827 -2.37 3.23 -34.47
C SER A 827 -3.37 2.16 -34.93
N ALA A 828 -2.88 1.06 -35.53
CA ALA A 828 -3.73 -0.06 -35.95
C ALA A 828 -4.23 -0.91 -34.76
N ALA A 829 -3.40 -1.11 -33.73
CA ALA A 829 -3.79 -1.79 -32.50
C ALA A 829 -4.71 -0.92 -31.64
N ILE A 830 -4.43 0.38 -31.54
CA ILE A 830 -5.30 1.38 -30.89
C ILE A 830 -6.71 1.33 -31.49
N ASP A 831 -6.80 1.40 -32.83
CA ASP A 831 -8.08 1.41 -33.52
C ASP A 831 -8.87 0.11 -33.32
N THR A 832 -8.20 -1.04 -33.49
CA THR A 832 -8.80 -2.37 -33.37
C THR A 832 -9.29 -2.66 -31.94
N CYS A 833 -8.50 -2.30 -30.93
CA CYS A 833 -8.85 -2.46 -29.53
C CYS A 833 -10.06 -1.59 -29.14
N LEU A 834 -10.07 -0.31 -29.55
CA LEU A 834 -11.19 0.59 -29.29
C LEU A 834 -12.48 0.12 -29.97
N GLU A 835 -12.44 -0.42 -31.20
CA GLU A 835 -13.63 -0.99 -31.85
C GLU A 835 -14.21 -2.21 -31.10
N VAL A 836 -13.39 -3.00 -30.39
CA VAL A 836 -13.87 -4.13 -29.57
C VAL A 836 -14.32 -3.66 -28.17
N CYS A 837 -13.71 -2.61 -27.63
CA CYS A 837 -14.20 -1.97 -26.40
C CYS A 837 -15.58 -1.34 -26.61
N ASP A 838 -15.80 -0.71 -27.76
CA ASP A 838 -17.12 -0.20 -28.20
C ASP A 838 -18.14 -1.35 -28.41
N GLU A 839 -17.70 -2.54 -28.83
CA GLU A 839 -18.56 -3.72 -29.04
C GLU A 839 -19.06 -4.35 -27.72
N TYR A 840 -18.31 -4.26 -26.62
CA TYR A 840 -18.62 -4.94 -25.35
C TYR A 840 -18.81 -4.02 -24.13
N ASP A 841 -18.78 -2.70 -24.32
CA ASP A 841 -18.95 -1.69 -23.25
C ASP A 841 -17.95 -1.83 -22.09
N ILE A 842 -16.69 -2.09 -22.43
CA ILE A 842 -15.55 -2.17 -21.50
C ILE A 842 -14.59 -1.00 -21.71
N GLN A 843 -13.74 -0.67 -20.72
CA GLN A 843 -12.77 0.42 -20.90
C GLN A 843 -11.51 -0.06 -21.64
N CYS A 844 -10.95 0.85 -22.45
CA CYS A 844 -9.61 0.73 -23.00
C CYS A 844 -8.68 1.66 -22.21
N MET A 845 -7.61 1.11 -21.63
CA MET A 845 -6.54 1.89 -21.02
C MET A 845 -5.27 1.80 -21.86
N ILE A 846 -4.50 2.88 -21.94
CA ILE A 846 -3.34 2.97 -22.83
C ILE A 846 -2.09 3.50 -22.12
N HIS A 847 -0.98 2.85 -22.45
CA HIS A 847 0.40 3.35 -22.38
C HIS A 847 0.83 3.54 -23.84
N THR A 848 1.12 4.78 -24.23
CA THR A 848 1.33 5.16 -25.64
C THR A 848 2.77 4.90 -26.10
N ASP A 849 3.06 5.13 -27.39
CA ASP A 849 4.37 4.86 -28.02
C ASP A 849 5.40 5.94 -27.59
N THR A 850 6.20 5.68 -26.55
CA THR A 850 7.23 6.62 -26.04
C THR A 850 8.27 6.93 -27.11
N LEU A 851 8.62 5.92 -27.91
CA LEU A 851 9.62 5.99 -28.99
C LEU A 851 9.15 6.85 -30.17
N ASN A 852 7.85 7.13 -30.26
CA ASN A 852 7.19 7.72 -31.44
C ASN A 852 7.40 6.88 -32.72
N GLU A 853 7.58 5.56 -32.61
CA GLU A 853 7.91 4.66 -33.74
C GLU A 853 6.82 4.66 -34.82
N SER A 854 5.55 4.63 -34.39
CA SER A 854 4.38 4.69 -35.27
C SER A 854 3.90 6.12 -35.58
N GLY A 855 4.48 7.13 -34.94
CA GLY A 855 4.08 8.54 -35.00
C GLY A 855 4.08 9.21 -33.63
N PHE A 856 3.88 10.53 -33.63
CA PHE A 856 3.79 11.37 -32.43
C PHE A 856 2.38 11.34 -31.81
N VAL A 857 2.23 12.05 -30.68
CA VAL A 857 0.99 12.06 -29.87
C VAL A 857 -0.26 12.39 -30.69
N GLU A 858 -0.20 13.27 -31.70
CA GLU A 858 -1.38 13.65 -32.47
C GLU A 858 -1.83 12.52 -33.42
N GLN A 859 -0.94 11.62 -33.83
CA GLN A 859 -1.31 10.45 -34.64
C GLN A 859 -2.00 9.39 -33.78
N THR A 860 -1.55 9.22 -32.54
CA THR A 860 -2.23 8.41 -31.51
C THR A 860 -3.61 8.98 -31.16
N VAL A 861 -3.72 10.30 -30.96
CA VAL A 861 -5.01 10.98 -30.74
C VAL A 861 -5.95 10.83 -31.94
N GLN A 862 -5.43 10.94 -33.17
CA GLN A 862 -6.22 10.65 -34.39
C GLN A 862 -6.70 9.19 -34.42
N ALA A 863 -5.87 8.22 -34.00
CA ALA A 863 -6.25 6.82 -33.90
C ALA A 863 -7.35 6.57 -32.85
N PHE A 864 -7.48 7.41 -31.82
CA PHE A 864 -8.62 7.33 -30.89
C PHE A 864 -9.97 7.61 -31.58
N LYS A 865 -9.99 8.37 -32.68
CA LYS A 865 -11.21 8.77 -33.42
C LYS A 865 -12.31 9.35 -32.50
N ASN A 866 -11.94 10.11 -31.48
CA ASN A 866 -12.80 10.66 -30.43
C ASN A 866 -13.55 9.63 -29.54
N ARG A 867 -13.18 8.34 -29.57
CA ARG A 867 -13.73 7.31 -28.67
C ARG A 867 -13.14 7.45 -27.27
N THR A 868 -13.90 7.07 -26.24
CA THR A 868 -13.44 7.09 -24.85
C THR A 868 -12.20 6.24 -24.65
N ILE A 869 -11.17 6.79 -23.99
CA ILE A 869 -9.95 6.06 -23.62
C ILE A 869 -9.37 6.58 -22.31
N HIS A 870 -8.80 5.70 -21.50
CA HIS A 870 -8.11 6.03 -20.25
C HIS A 870 -6.59 6.08 -20.50
N THR A 871 -5.97 7.25 -20.41
CA THR A 871 -4.50 7.36 -20.47
C THR A 871 -3.93 7.15 -19.07
N TYR A 872 -3.12 6.10 -18.91
CA TYR A 872 -2.35 5.89 -17.68
C TYR A 872 -1.14 6.82 -17.65
N HIS A 873 -0.60 7.08 -16.44
CA HIS A 873 0.63 7.86 -16.18
C HIS A 873 0.81 9.03 -17.16
N THR A 874 -0.21 9.88 -17.26
CA THR A 874 -0.43 10.81 -18.38
C THR A 874 0.71 11.81 -18.55
N GLU A 875 1.47 12.10 -17.51
CA GLU A 875 2.70 12.92 -17.55
C GLU A 875 3.84 12.30 -18.39
N GLY A 876 3.95 10.96 -18.41
CA GLY A 876 4.84 10.22 -19.30
C GLY A 876 6.07 9.56 -18.67
N ALA A 877 6.42 9.78 -17.40
CA ALA A 877 7.53 9.06 -16.75
C ALA A 877 7.23 7.55 -16.60
N GLY A 878 5.98 7.20 -16.30
CA GLY A 878 5.47 5.83 -16.38
C GLY A 878 5.37 5.30 -17.82
N GLY A 879 5.34 6.20 -18.81
CA GLY A 879 5.46 5.89 -20.23
C GLY A 879 4.46 6.60 -21.13
N GLY A 880 4.82 6.72 -22.41
CA GLY A 880 4.06 7.41 -23.45
C GLY A 880 4.87 8.48 -24.18
N HIS A 881 4.37 8.90 -25.35
CA HIS A 881 5.02 9.83 -26.30
C HIS A 881 5.93 10.87 -25.64
N ALA A 882 7.24 10.72 -25.86
CA ALA A 882 8.22 11.66 -25.33
C ALA A 882 8.37 12.88 -26.28
N PRO A 883 8.34 14.13 -25.77
CA PRO A 883 8.15 14.54 -24.37
C PRO A 883 6.69 14.91 -24.01
N ASP A 884 5.74 14.82 -24.96
CA ASP A 884 4.53 15.63 -24.99
C ASP A 884 3.21 14.89 -24.70
N ILE A 885 3.25 13.62 -24.29
CA ILE A 885 2.06 12.83 -23.89
C ILE A 885 1.14 13.55 -22.89
N ILE A 886 1.68 14.38 -22.00
CA ILE A 886 0.92 15.17 -21.03
C ILE A 886 -0.11 16.12 -21.67
N SER A 887 0.03 16.44 -22.96
CA SER A 887 -0.91 17.24 -23.74
C SER A 887 -2.32 16.65 -23.80
N VAL A 888 -2.49 15.31 -23.77
CA VAL A 888 -3.77 14.63 -24.01
C VAL A 888 -4.87 14.96 -23.00
N VAL A 889 -4.55 15.62 -21.88
CA VAL A 889 -5.53 16.16 -20.93
C VAL A 889 -6.50 17.17 -21.56
N GLU A 890 -6.16 17.74 -22.72
CA GLU A 890 -6.99 18.70 -23.45
C GLU A 890 -8.16 18.09 -24.24
N HIS A 891 -8.24 16.75 -24.33
CA HIS A 891 -9.22 16.06 -25.17
C HIS A 891 -10.42 15.52 -24.39
N ALA A 892 -11.63 15.84 -24.86
CA ALA A 892 -12.89 15.51 -24.18
C ALA A 892 -13.18 14.01 -24.05
N ASN A 893 -12.59 13.17 -24.88
CA ASN A 893 -12.72 11.71 -24.85
C ASN A 893 -11.63 11.00 -24.02
N VAL A 894 -10.65 11.73 -23.49
CA VAL A 894 -9.57 11.19 -22.67
C VAL A 894 -9.94 11.24 -21.18
N LEU A 895 -9.69 10.15 -20.46
CA LEU A 895 -9.84 10.03 -19.01
C LEU A 895 -8.44 9.89 -18.39
N PRO A 896 -7.76 10.99 -18.04
CA PRO A 896 -6.35 10.95 -17.64
C PRO A 896 -6.17 10.54 -16.18
N SER A 897 -5.26 9.60 -15.94
CA SER A 897 -4.73 9.27 -14.62
C SER A 897 -3.21 9.45 -14.53
N SER A 898 -2.74 9.53 -13.29
CA SER A 898 -1.33 9.47 -12.91
C SER A 898 -1.04 8.22 -12.08
N THR A 899 0.22 7.79 -12.12
CA THR A 899 0.77 6.78 -11.22
C THR A 899 1.57 7.45 -10.11
N ASN A 900 1.83 6.74 -9.01
CA ASN A 900 2.12 7.43 -7.74
C ASN A 900 3.58 7.77 -7.39
N PRO A 901 4.65 7.24 -8.02
CA PRO A 901 6.01 7.63 -7.63
C PRO A 901 6.40 9.07 -8.00
N THR A 902 5.86 9.63 -9.09
CA THR A 902 6.11 11.04 -9.47
C THR A 902 5.46 12.02 -8.48
N ARG A 903 4.58 11.55 -7.59
CA ARG A 903 3.64 12.39 -6.83
C ARG A 903 4.07 12.67 -5.38
N PRO A 904 4.02 13.93 -4.93
CA PRO A 904 4.30 15.13 -5.73
C PRO A 904 5.76 15.15 -6.19
N PHE A 905 6.13 16.15 -6.99
CA PHE A 905 7.53 16.38 -7.36
C PHE A 905 8.35 16.77 -6.10
N THR A 906 9.40 15.98 -5.81
CA THR A 906 10.35 16.16 -4.69
C THR A 906 11.79 16.10 -5.17
N LEU A 907 12.76 16.49 -4.33
CA LEU A 907 14.18 16.45 -4.70
C LEU A 907 14.65 15.08 -5.23
N ASN A 908 14.22 13.99 -4.60
CA ASN A 908 14.67 12.64 -4.95
C ASN A 908 13.90 12.01 -6.14
N THR A 909 12.89 12.70 -6.69
CA THR A 909 11.99 12.10 -7.70
C THR A 909 12.72 11.75 -8.99
N LEU A 910 13.60 12.62 -9.51
CA LEU A 910 14.28 12.34 -10.77
C LEU A 910 15.32 11.21 -10.64
N ASP A 911 16.11 11.24 -9.57
CA ASP A 911 17.15 10.25 -9.29
C ASP A 911 16.58 8.84 -9.10
N GLU A 912 15.44 8.69 -8.41
CA GLU A 912 14.79 7.39 -8.23
C GLU A 912 14.24 6.84 -9.56
N HIS A 913 13.60 7.69 -10.36
CA HIS A 913 12.88 7.25 -11.56
C HIS A 913 13.79 6.75 -12.67
N LEU A 914 15.00 7.29 -12.82
CA LEU A 914 15.94 6.86 -13.85
C LEU A 914 16.31 5.37 -13.68
N ASP A 915 16.75 4.97 -12.48
CA ASP A 915 17.07 3.57 -12.19
C ASP A 915 15.83 2.66 -12.16
N MET A 916 14.70 3.17 -11.68
CA MET A 916 13.42 2.44 -11.65
C MET A 916 12.94 2.08 -13.06
N LEU A 917 13.01 3.03 -14.00
CA LEU A 917 12.62 2.84 -15.41
C LEU A 917 13.51 1.78 -16.08
N MET A 918 14.83 1.89 -15.90
CA MET A 918 15.77 0.94 -16.51
C MET A 918 15.54 -0.50 -16.05
N VAL A 919 15.20 -0.71 -14.78
CA VAL A 919 14.85 -2.04 -14.26
C VAL A 919 13.52 -2.55 -14.84
N CYS A 920 12.48 -1.72 -14.87
CA CYS A 920 11.14 -2.15 -15.29
C CYS A 920 11.08 -2.53 -16.78
N HIS A 921 11.63 -1.70 -17.66
CA HIS A 921 11.68 -1.99 -19.11
C HIS A 921 12.90 -2.87 -19.52
N HIS A 922 13.62 -3.46 -18.56
CA HIS A 922 14.73 -4.40 -18.80
C HIS A 922 15.88 -3.81 -19.66
N LEU A 923 16.13 -2.51 -19.50
CA LEU A 923 17.12 -1.73 -20.25
C LEU A 923 18.56 -1.96 -19.77
N SER A 924 19.53 -1.61 -20.61
CA SER A 924 20.95 -1.80 -20.38
C SER A 924 21.71 -0.48 -20.31
N LYS A 925 22.32 -0.19 -19.15
CA LYS A 925 23.32 0.91 -18.99
C LYS A 925 24.56 0.79 -19.89
N ASN A 926 24.67 -0.26 -20.71
CA ASN A 926 25.74 -0.46 -21.69
C ASN A 926 25.31 -0.16 -23.14
N ILE A 927 24.06 0.28 -23.35
CA ILE A 927 23.50 0.68 -24.64
C ILE A 927 23.19 2.18 -24.54
N PRO A 928 23.89 3.07 -25.27
CA PRO A 928 23.64 4.51 -25.21
C PRO A 928 22.20 4.90 -25.54
N GLU A 929 21.58 4.17 -26.47
CA GLU A 929 20.20 4.37 -26.90
C GLU A 929 19.18 4.06 -25.78
N ASP A 930 19.42 3.03 -24.96
CA ASP A 930 18.61 2.69 -23.79
C ASP A 930 18.69 3.77 -22.69
N VAL A 931 19.88 4.39 -22.53
CA VAL A 931 20.09 5.48 -21.56
C VAL A 931 19.42 6.76 -22.04
N ALA A 932 19.61 7.14 -23.31
CA ALA A 932 18.95 8.30 -23.91
C ALA A 932 17.42 8.17 -23.90
N PHE A 933 16.89 6.95 -24.08
CA PHE A 933 15.46 6.66 -23.92
C PHE A 933 14.99 6.95 -22.48
N ALA A 934 15.70 6.44 -21.47
CA ALA A 934 15.38 6.69 -20.07
C ALA A 934 15.45 8.20 -19.70
N GLU A 935 16.50 8.89 -20.14
CA GLU A 935 16.70 10.33 -19.94
C GLU A 935 15.61 11.18 -20.62
N SER A 936 15.19 10.84 -21.84
CA SER A 936 14.09 11.55 -22.53
C SER A 936 12.72 11.35 -21.88
N ARG A 937 12.58 10.31 -21.04
CA ARG A 937 11.32 9.96 -20.37
C ARG A 937 11.21 10.51 -18.95
N ILE A 938 12.31 10.74 -18.23
CA ILE A 938 12.32 11.29 -16.87
C ILE A 938 12.66 12.79 -16.89
N ARG A 939 11.63 13.64 -16.87
CA ARG A 939 11.74 15.10 -17.07
C ARG A 939 11.21 15.86 -15.86
N GLY A 940 11.95 16.86 -15.36
CA GLY A 940 11.52 17.67 -14.21
C GLY A 940 10.31 18.54 -14.54
N GLU A 941 10.23 19.01 -15.77
CA GLU A 941 9.25 19.98 -16.26
C GLU A 941 7.85 19.37 -16.34
N THR A 942 7.71 18.16 -16.90
CA THR A 942 6.42 17.47 -16.99
C THR A 942 5.99 16.91 -15.62
N ILE A 943 6.92 16.41 -14.81
CA ILE A 943 6.67 15.97 -13.42
C ILE A 943 6.21 17.14 -12.52
N ALA A 944 6.77 18.34 -12.72
CA ALA A 944 6.31 19.57 -12.05
C ALA A 944 4.93 20.01 -12.57
N ALA A 945 4.71 19.98 -13.89
CA ALA A 945 3.43 20.33 -14.50
C ALA A 945 2.29 19.39 -14.04
N GLU A 946 2.57 18.11 -13.81
CA GLU A 946 1.60 17.13 -13.30
C GLU A 946 1.08 17.49 -11.89
N ASP A 947 1.88 18.12 -11.01
CA ASP A 947 1.36 18.66 -9.75
C ASP A 947 0.31 19.76 -10.01
N VAL A 948 0.60 20.68 -10.95
CA VAL A 948 -0.30 21.80 -11.30
C VAL A 948 -1.57 21.30 -11.98
N LEU A 949 -1.46 20.35 -12.92
CA LEU A 949 -2.60 19.78 -13.66
C LEU A 949 -3.49 18.91 -12.77
N HIS A 950 -2.96 18.29 -11.70
CA HIS A 950 -3.81 17.69 -10.67
C HIS A 950 -4.62 18.74 -9.90
N ASP A 951 -4.02 19.86 -9.52
CA ASP A 951 -4.68 20.88 -8.68
C ASP A 951 -5.72 21.70 -9.47
N LEU A 952 -5.45 21.94 -10.75
CA LEU A 952 -6.38 22.50 -11.73
C LEU A 952 -7.58 21.57 -12.00
N GLY A 953 -7.42 20.25 -11.79
CA GLY A 953 -8.40 19.25 -12.18
C GLY A 953 -8.33 18.85 -13.66
N ALA A 954 -7.19 19.09 -14.32
CA ALA A 954 -6.91 18.60 -15.67
C ALA A 954 -6.47 17.12 -15.68
N ILE A 955 -5.92 16.59 -14.59
CA ILE A 955 -5.71 15.15 -14.39
C ILE A 955 -6.70 14.60 -13.37
N SER A 956 -7.48 13.61 -13.80
CA SER A 956 -8.75 13.21 -13.19
C SER A 956 -8.66 12.09 -12.16
N MET A 957 -7.59 11.30 -12.19
CA MET A 957 -7.46 10.06 -11.42
C MET A 957 -6.04 9.85 -10.86
N MET A 958 -5.94 9.07 -9.80
CA MET A 958 -4.70 8.59 -9.17
C MET A 958 -4.72 7.05 -9.13
N SER A 959 -3.58 6.42 -9.37
CA SER A 959 -3.37 4.96 -9.40
C SER A 959 -1.95 4.62 -8.91
N SER A 960 -1.61 3.34 -8.70
CA SER A 960 -0.24 3.00 -8.24
C SER A 960 0.78 2.76 -9.35
N ASP A 961 0.51 1.85 -10.28
CA ASP A 961 1.48 1.07 -11.09
C ASP A 961 2.18 -0.07 -10.30
N SER A 962 1.40 -0.88 -9.59
CA SER A 962 1.85 -1.72 -8.47
C SER A 962 3.06 -2.64 -8.75
N GLN A 963 4.24 -2.27 -8.23
CA GLN A 963 5.54 -2.94 -8.43
C GLN A 963 6.09 -2.89 -9.88
N ALA A 964 5.56 -2.03 -10.74
CA ALA A 964 5.98 -1.80 -12.12
C ALA A 964 6.11 -0.29 -12.38
N MET A 965 7.04 0.37 -11.67
CA MET A 965 7.07 1.84 -11.51
C MET A 965 5.96 2.43 -10.61
N GLY A 966 5.60 1.74 -9.51
CA GLY A 966 4.50 2.16 -8.65
C GLY A 966 4.30 1.41 -7.33
N ARG A 967 3.54 2.00 -6.39
CA ARG A 967 3.40 1.53 -5.00
C ARG A 967 1.95 1.39 -4.54
N CYS A 968 1.37 0.17 -4.56
CA CYS A 968 -0.06 -0.06 -4.25
C CYS A 968 -0.55 0.47 -2.88
N GLY A 969 0.31 0.47 -1.86
CA GLY A 969 -0.03 1.01 -0.53
C GLY A 969 -0.09 2.55 -0.45
N GLU A 970 0.30 3.28 -1.50
CA GLU A 970 0.54 4.73 -1.41
C GLU A 970 -0.43 5.60 -2.25
N VAL A 971 -1.42 5.04 -2.95
CA VAL A 971 -2.33 5.84 -3.82
C VAL A 971 -3.06 6.94 -3.05
N ILE A 972 -3.58 6.61 -1.86
CA ILE A 972 -4.27 7.57 -1.00
C ILE A 972 -3.27 8.58 -0.41
N LEU A 973 -2.15 8.09 0.14
CA LEU A 973 -1.07 8.90 0.70
C LEU A 973 -0.59 9.99 -0.28
N ARG A 974 -0.22 9.58 -1.49
CA ARG A 974 0.35 10.42 -2.54
C ARG A 974 -0.65 11.44 -3.06
N THR A 975 -1.94 11.08 -3.12
CA THR A 975 -3.03 12.04 -3.39
C THR A 975 -3.00 13.20 -2.39
N TRP A 976 -2.90 12.91 -1.10
CA TRP A 976 -2.91 13.94 -0.04
C TRP A 976 -1.58 14.71 0.05
N ASN A 977 -0.44 14.08 -0.29
CA ASN A 977 0.83 14.80 -0.43
C ASN A 977 0.80 15.82 -1.58
N THR A 978 0.26 15.49 -2.76
CA THR A 978 0.11 16.45 -3.86
C THR A 978 -0.90 17.57 -3.54
N ALA A 979 -2.03 17.25 -2.90
CA ALA A 979 -2.98 18.27 -2.44
C ALA A 979 -2.34 19.26 -1.44
N HIS A 980 -1.55 18.74 -0.50
CA HIS A 980 -0.82 19.52 0.49
C HIS A 980 0.23 20.45 -0.14
N LYS A 981 1.11 19.91 -1.01
CA LYS A 981 2.15 20.69 -1.69
C LYS A 981 1.53 21.81 -2.53
N ASN A 982 0.47 21.50 -3.28
CA ASN A 982 -0.23 22.51 -4.08
C ASN A 982 -0.93 23.58 -3.22
N LYS A 983 -1.36 23.27 -1.98
CA LYS A 983 -1.76 24.34 -1.07
C LYS A 983 -0.57 25.22 -0.66
N GLU A 984 0.58 24.60 -0.41
CA GLU A 984 1.77 25.26 0.15
C GLU A 984 2.46 26.19 -0.84
N GLN A 985 2.78 25.71 -2.04
CA GLN A 985 3.45 26.52 -3.07
C GLN A 985 2.51 27.45 -3.83
N ARG A 986 1.21 27.12 -3.85
CA ARG A 986 0.25 27.61 -4.86
C ARG A 986 -1.02 28.23 -4.26
N GLY A 987 -1.15 28.22 -2.92
CA GLY A 987 -2.22 28.88 -2.18
C GLY A 987 -3.55 28.11 -2.10
N VAL A 988 -4.57 28.79 -1.57
CA VAL A 988 -5.97 28.31 -1.56
C VAL A 988 -6.49 28.26 -3.01
N LEU A 989 -7.46 27.38 -3.30
CA LEU A 989 -8.14 27.39 -4.59
C LEU A 989 -9.13 28.56 -4.69
N PRO A 990 -9.36 29.16 -5.86
CA PRO A 990 -10.39 30.20 -6.04
C PRO A 990 -11.79 29.75 -5.56
N GLU A 991 -12.11 28.46 -5.68
CA GLU A 991 -13.36 27.86 -5.21
C GLU A 991 -13.44 27.70 -3.66
N ASP A 992 -12.31 27.82 -2.95
CA ASP A 992 -12.17 27.75 -1.49
C ASP A 992 -11.85 29.13 -0.84
N GLU A 993 -11.62 30.18 -1.63
CA GLU A 993 -11.29 31.52 -1.14
C GLU A 993 -12.34 32.10 -0.18
N GLY A 994 -11.89 32.72 0.91
CA GLY A 994 -12.76 33.27 1.95
C GLY A 994 -13.54 32.24 2.78
N THR A 995 -13.50 30.95 2.45
CA THR A 995 -14.26 29.92 3.18
C THR A 995 -13.64 29.54 4.53
N GLY A 996 -12.33 29.75 4.70
CA GLY A 996 -11.56 29.28 5.87
C GLY A 996 -11.26 27.78 5.88
N ALA A 997 -11.43 27.08 4.75
CA ALA A 997 -11.18 25.65 4.59
C ALA A 997 -10.71 25.33 3.16
N ASP A 998 -10.42 24.06 2.89
CA ASP A 998 -10.00 23.51 1.60
C ASP A 998 -11.02 22.49 1.06
N ASN A 999 -12.31 22.70 1.34
CA ASN A 999 -13.37 21.73 1.05
C ASN A 999 -13.45 21.36 -0.43
N PHE A 1000 -13.28 22.33 -1.32
CA PHE A 1000 -13.32 22.12 -2.75
C PHE A 1000 -12.06 21.41 -3.24
N ARG A 1001 -10.86 21.77 -2.76
CA ARG A 1001 -9.63 21.02 -3.03
C ARG A 1001 -9.77 19.57 -2.54
N VAL A 1002 -10.26 19.35 -1.32
CA VAL A 1002 -10.44 18.00 -0.76
C VAL A 1002 -11.41 17.17 -1.60
N LYS A 1003 -12.52 17.75 -2.08
CA LYS A 1003 -13.44 17.09 -3.03
C LYS A 1003 -12.79 16.82 -4.39
N ARG A 1004 -12.00 17.75 -4.93
CA ARG A 1004 -11.20 17.56 -6.17
C ARG A 1004 -10.23 16.40 -6.04
N TYR A 1005 -9.58 16.23 -4.89
CA TYR A 1005 -8.57 15.19 -4.71
C TYR A 1005 -9.12 13.83 -4.29
N ILE A 1006 -10.10 13.74 -3.38
CA ILE A 1006 -10.71 12.43 -3.03
C ILE A 1006 -11.34 11.77 -4.26
N SER A 1007 -11.95 12.57 -5.14
CA SER A 1007 -12.54 12.09 -6.39
C SER A 1007 -11.55 11.31 -7.27
N LYS A 1008 -10.25 11.63 -7.19
CA LYS A 1008 -9.20 11.02 -8.02
C LYS A 1008 -8.97 9.54 -7.71
N TYR A 1009 -9.20 9.07 -6.49
CA TYR A 1009 -9.02 7.67 -6.10
C TYR A 1009 -10.31 6.95 -5.68
N THR A 1010 -11.47 7.63 -5.70
CA THR A 1010 -12.77 7.02 -5.36
C THR A 1010 -13.71 6.98 -6.57
N ILE A 1011 -14.35 8.10 -6.92
CA ILE A 1011 -15.46 8.12 -7.88
C ILE A 1011 -14.98 8.17 -9.34
N ASN A 1012 -13.90 8.88 -9.65
CA ASN A 1012 -13.43 9.01 -11.04
C ASN A 1012 -12.90 7.69 -11.61
N PRO A 1013 -12.08 6.89 -10.88
CA PRO A 1013 -11.72 5.53 -11.30
C PRO A 1013 -12.95 4.64 -11.46
N ALA A 1014 -13.93 4.76 -10.57
CA ALA A 1014 -15.17 4.00 -10.66
C ALA A 1014 -16.02 4.39 -11.88
N ILE A 1015 -16.08 5.67 -12.26
CA ILE A 1015 -16.79 6.11 -13.47
C ILE A 1015 -16.02 5.62 -14.71
N ALA A 1016 -14.71 5.85 -14.77
CA ALA A 1016 -13.87 5.49 -15.91
C ALA A 1016 -13.93 3.99 -16.26
N GLN A 1017 -14.04 3.12 -15.26
CA GLN A 1017 -14.10 1.66 -15.44
C GLN A 1017 -15.54 1.09 -15.41
N GLY A 1018 -16.58 1.93 -15.42
CA GLY A 1018 -17.98 1.49 -15.45
C GLY A 1018 -18.52 0.87 -14.14
N MET A 1019 -17.78 1.00 -13.04
CA MET A 1019 -18.08 0.39 -11.73
C MET A 1019 -18.79 1.33 -10.74
N ALA A 1020 -18.89 2.64 -11.06
CA ALA A 1020 -19.50 3.67 -10.21
C ALA A 1020 -20.97 3.41 -9.84
N HIS A 1021 -21.63 2.46 -10.50
CA HIS A 1021 -22.98 2.04 -10.18
C HIS A 1021 -23.07 1.13 -8.93
N LEU A 1022 -21.93 0.66 -8.40
CA LEU A 1022 -21.84 -0.16 -7.18
C LEU A 1022 -20.79 0.32 -6.17
N ILE A 1023 -19.76 1.06 -6.60
CA ILE A 1023 -18.63 1.48 -5.74
C ILE A 1023 -18.22 2.95 -5.97
N GLY A 1024 -17.18 3.40 -5.27
CA GLY A 1024 -16.47 4.66 -5.53
C GLY A 1024 -16.97 5.90 -4.77
N SER A 1025 -17.95 5.77 -3.87
CA SER A 1025 -18.42 6.89 -3.03
C SER A 1025 -19.32 6.42 -1.89
N VAL A 1026 -19.52 7.29 -0.90
CA VAL A 1026 -20.44 7.08 0.24
C VAL A 1026 -21.86 7.51 -0.17
N GLU A 1027 -22.50 6.71 -1.02
CA GLU A 1027 -23.84 6.99 -1.57
C GLU A 1027 -24.81 5.80 -1.39
N VAL A 1028 -26.10 6.08 -1.17
CA VAL A 1028 -27.14 5.06 -0.98
C VAL A 1028 -27.32 4.21 -2.24
N GLY A 1029 -27.48 2.90 -2.06
CA GLY A 1029 -27.57 1.90 -3.11
C GLY A 1029 -26.22 1.28 -3.51
N LYS A 1030 -25.10 1.86 -3.08
CA LYS A 1030 -23.75 1.31 -3.32
C LYS A 1030 -23.37 0.24 -2.30
N LEU A 1031 -22.37 -0.56 -2.63
CA LEU A 1031 -21.74 -1.52 -1.73
C LEU A 1031 -21.12 -0.77 -0.53
N ALA A 1032 -21.32 -1.26 0.68
CA ALA A 1032 -20.76 -0.68 1.90
C ALA A 1032 -19.27 -1.01 2.06
N ASP A 1033 -18.48 -0.48 1.12
CA ASP A 1033 -17.02 -0.47 1.10
C ASP A 1033 -16.53 0.85 1.67
N LEU A 1034 -16.31 0.88 2.98
CA LEU A 1034 -16.11 2.10 3.77
C LEU A 1034 -14.83 2.01 4.59
N VAL A 1035 -14.12 3.13 4.72
CA VAL A 1035 -12.86 3.21 5.45
C VAL A 1035 -12.98 4.25 6.55
N LEU A 1036 -12.68 3.82 7.78
CA LEU A 1036 -12.73 4.65 8.97
C LEU A 1036 -11.31 5.09 9.34
N TRP A 1037 -11.12 6.39 9.48
CA TRP A 1037 -9.85 7.03 9.83
C TRP A 1037 -9.98 7.75 11.16
N THR A 1038 -8.93 7.71 12.00
CA THR A 1038 -8.78 8.77 12.99
C THR A 1038 -8.24 10.03 12.27
N PRO A 1039 -8.65 11.26 12.64
CA PRO A 1039 -8.24 12.47 11.91
C PRO A 1039 -6.73 12.65 11.79
N ASP A 1040 -5.96 12.19 12.78
CA ASP A 1040 -4.49 12.22 12.83
C ASP A 1040 -3.84 11.24 11.83
N ASN A 1041 -4.44 10.08 11.58
CA ASN A 1041 -3.95 9.09 10.60
C ASN A 1041 -4.65 9.16 9.24
N PHE A 1042 -5.43 10.21 8.98
CA PHE A 1042 -6.11 10.38 7.70
C PHE A 1042 -5.09 10.45 6.55
N GLY A 1043 -5.29 9.59 5.54
CA GLY A 1043 -4.42 9.48 4.38
C GLY A 1043 -3.19 8.57 4.55
N THR A 1044 -2.90 8.07 5.75
CA THR A 1044 -1.78 7.12 6.00
C THR A 1044 -2.26 5.74 6.41
N LYS A 1045 -2.94 5.63 7.57
CA LYS A 1045 -3.22 4.37 8.25
C LYS A 1045 -4.68 4.34 8.74
N PRO A 1046 -5.61 3.75 7.99
CA PRO A 1046 -6.99 3.64 8.43
C PRO A 1046 -7.10 2.78 9.70
N LYS A 1047 -8.09 3.09 10.54
CA LYS A 1047 -8.41 2.33 11.76
C LYS A 1047 -9.14 1.03 11.42
N THR A 1048 -10.07 1.09 10.47
CA THR A 1048 -10.93 -0.03 10.07
C THR A 1048 -11.28 0.08 8.58
N VAL A 1049 -11.27 -1.04 7.86
CA VAL A 1049 -11.74 -1.18 6.48
C VAL A 1049 -12.91 -2.17 6.44
N VAL A 1050 -14.04 -1.71 5.93
CA VAL A 1050 -15.28 -2.47 5.73
C VAL A 1050 -15.37 -2.87 4.25
N LYS A 1051 -15.75 -4.12 3.97
CA LYS A 1051 -16.08 -4.63 2.64
C LYS A 1051 -17.48 -5.22 2.67
N GLY A 1052 -18.36 -4.78 1.77
CA GLY A 1052 -19.73 -5.28 1.68
C GLY A 1052 -20.45 -5.31 3.04
N GLY A 1053 -20.26 -4.27 3.85
CA GLY A 1053 -20.86 -4.14 5.17
C GLY A 1053 -20.18 -4.87 6.33
N MET A 1054 -19.17 -5.71 6.07
CA MET A 1054 -18.45 -6.47 7.10
C MET A 1054 -17.00 -5.99 7.26
N ILE A 1055 -16.48 -5.92 8.48
CA ILE A 1055 -15.08 -5.51 8.72
C ILE A 1055 -14.13 -6.55 8.11
N ALA A 1056 -13.33 -6.11 7.13
CA ALA A 1056 -12.36 -6.93 6.41
C ALA A 1056 -10.95 -6.81 7.00
N ALA A 1057 -10.55 -5.62 7.46
CA ALA A 1057 -9.27 -5.39 8.13
C ALA A 1057 -9.39 -4.27 9.18
N ALA A 1058 -8.59 -4.34 10.25
CA ALA A 1058 -8.58 -3.31 11.31
C ALA A 1058 -7.24 -3.26 12.06
N GLN A 1059 -6.88 -2.08 12.58
CA GLN A 1059 -5.76 -1.89 13.50
C GLN A 1059 -6.13 -2.49 14.85
N MET A 1060 -5.55 -3.65 15.18
CA MET A 1060 -5.87 -4.47 16.34
C MET A 1060 -4.61 -4.95 17.06
N GLY A 1061 -4.68 -4.96 18.39
CA GLY A 1061 -3.64 -5.39 19.31
C GLY A 1061 -3.34 -6.88 19.34
N ASP A 1062 -2.65 -7.31 20.39
CA ASP A 1062 -2.39 -8.71 20.76
C ASP A 1062 -3.71 -9.53 20.83
N PRO A 1063 -3.89 -10.56 19.99
CA PRO A 1063 -5.11 -11.39 19.99
C PRO A 1063 -5.34 -12.21 21.27
N ASN A 1064 -4.36 -12.30 22.18
CA ASN A 1064 -4.49 -12.98 23.47
C ASN A 1064 -4.89 -12.03 24.62
N ALA A 1065 -4.82 -10.71 24.41
CA ALA A 1065 -5.01 -9.73 25.47
C ALA A 1065 -6.47 -9.60 25.95
N SER A 1066 -6.65 -9.07 27.15
CA SER A 1066 -7.96 -8.79 27.75
C SER A 1066 -8.78 -7.74 26.99
N ILE A 1067 -8.13 -6.85 26.23
CA ILE A 1067 -8.75 -5.82 25.38
C ILE A 1067 -7.97 -5.65 24.05
N PRO A 1068 -8.64 -5.33 22.92
CA PRO A 1068 -8.06 -5.36 21.57
C PRO A 1068 -7.12 -4.18 21.23
N THR A 1069 -6.73 -3.40 22.23
CA THR A 1069 -5.87 -2.20 22.14
C THR A 1069 -4.48 -2.39 22.74
N VAL A 1070 -4.18 -3.59 23.27
CA VAL A 1070 -2.87 -3.94 23.84
C VAL A 1070 -1.84 -4.17 22.74
N GLU A 1071 -0.65 -3.61 22.87
CA GLU A 1071 0.41 -3.68 21.87
C GLU A 1071 0.96 -5.12 21.64
N PRO A 1072 1.33 -5.51 20.40
CA PRO A 1072 1.39 -4.68 19.19
C PRO A 1072 0.05 -4.47 18.47
N VAL A 1073 -0.31 -3.20 18.26
CA VAL A 1073 -1.39 -2.78 17.38
C VAL A 1073 -0.86 -2.71 15.94
N ILE A 1074 -1.37 -3.60 15.09
CA ILE A 1074 -1.04 -3.64 13.66
C ILE A 1074 -2.33 -3.85 12.84
N MET A 1075 -2.26 -3.60 11.53
CA MET A 1075 -3.37 -3.83 10.62
C MET A 1075 -3.53 -5.34 10.37
N ARG A 1076 -4.61 -5.93 10.88
CA ARG A 1076 -4.87 -7.38 10.82
C ARG A 1076 -6.10 -7.68 9.96
N PRO A 1077 -6.10 -8.77 9.17
CA PRO A 1077 -7.31 -9.26 8.52
C PRO A 1077 -8.33 -9.71 9.56
N GLN A 1078 -9.60 -9.42 9.30
CA GLN A 1078 -10.76 -9.65 10.17
C GLN A 1078 -11.76 -10.59 9.49
N PHE A 1079 -12.85 -10.96 10.16
CA PHE A 1079 -13.80 -11.98 9.67
C PHE A 1079 -14.35 -11.74 8.24
N GLY A 1080 -14.55 -10.48 7.83
CA GLY A 1080 -14.98 -10.13 6.47
C GLY A 1080 -13.96 -10.50 5.37
N SER A 1081 -12.68 -10.65 5.73
CA SER A 1081 -11.64 -11.12 4.79
C SER A 1081 -11.74 -12.61 4.43
N PHE A 1082 -12.53 -13.40 5.16
CA PHE A 1082 -12.68 -14.84 4.93
C PHE A 1082 -14.00 -15.19 4.22
N LEU A 1083 -14.79 -14.19 3.82
CA LEU A 1083 -16.10 -14.33 3.19
C LEU A 1083 -16.10 -13.72 1.77
N PRO A 1084 -15.90 -14.50 0.70
CA PRO A 1084 -15.78 -13.98 -0.67
C PRO A 1084 -16.94 -13.11 -1.16
N SER A 1085 -18.16 -13.32 -0.64
CA SER A 1085 -19.36 -12.58 -1.03
C SER A 1085 -19.42 -11.11 -0.55
N THR A 1086 -18.48 -10.68 0.32
CA THR A 1086 -18.30 -9.25 0.69
C THR A 1086 -17.67 -8.42 -0.44
N SER A 1087 -17.30 -9.07 -1.54
CA SER A 1087 -16.48 -8.48 -2.60
C SER A 1087 -16.89 -8.96 -3.99
N ILE A 1088 -16.62 -8.13 -4.99
CA ILE A 1088 -17.07 -8.31 -6.37
C ILE A 1088 -15.91 -8.73 -7.29
N MET A 1089 -16.19 -9.64 -8.23
CA MET A 1089 -15.40 -9.86 -9.44
C MET A 1089 -16.11 -9.18 -10.61
N PHE A 1090 -15.56 -8.07 -11.09
CA PHE A 1090 -16.06 -7.32 -12.23
C PHE A 1090 -15.53 -7.94 -13.54
N VAL A 1091 -16.41 -8.10 -14.51
CA VAL A 1091 -16.14 -8.73 -15.81
C VAL A 1091 -16.91 -8.02 -16.93
N SER A 1092 -16.65 -8.35 -18.20
CA SER A 1092 -17.50 -7.90 -19.31
C SER A 1092 -18.93 -8.45 -19.18
N GLN A 1093 -19.93 -7.67 -19.57
CA GLN A 1093 -21.31 -8.16 -19.75
C GLN A 1093 -21.37 -9.34 -20.74
N ALA A 1094 -20.47 -9.37 -21.74
CA ALA A 1094 -20.39 -10.45 -22.72
C ALA A 1094 -20.07 -11.81 -22.08
N SER A 1095 -19.17 -11.86 -21.09
CA SER A 1095 -18.79 -13.11 -20.40
C SER A 1095 -19.92 -13.73 -19.57
N ILE A 1096 -20.79 -12.88 -19.00
CA ILE A 1096 -22.01 -13.26 -18.30
C ILE A 1096 -23.06 -13.74 -19.30
N SER A 1097 -23.35 -12.95 -20.35
CA SER A 1097 -24.40 -13.27 -21.33
C SER A 1097 -24.15 -14.53 -22.15
N HIS A 1098 -22.90 -15.02 -22.23
CA HIS A 1098 -22.55 -16.30 -22.85
C HIS A 1098 -22.39 -17.46 -21.85
N GLY A 1099 -22.62 -17.23 -20.55
CA GLY A 1099 -22.47 -18.23 -19.48
C GLY A 1099 -21.03 -18.69 -19.23
N ILE A 1100 -20.03 -17.99 -19.77
CA ILE A 1100 -18.62 -18.42 -19.72
C ILE A 1100 -18.06 -18.26 -18.31
N ILE A 1101 -18.30 -17.10 -17.68
CA ILE A 1101 -17.85 -16.80 -16.32
C ILE A 1101 -18.49 -17.74 -15.27
N GLU A 1102 -19.71 -18.20 -15.52
CA GLU A 1102 -20.44 -19.16 -14.67
C GLU A 1102 -19.69 -20.50 -14.58
N THR A 1103 -19.06 -20.93 -15.68
CA THR A 1103 -18.25 -22.17 -15.70
C THR A 1103 -17.03 -22.12 -14.78
N TYR A 1104 -16.63 -20.95 -14.28
CA TYR A 1104 -15.46 -20.80 -13.42
C TYR A 1104 -15.77 -21.10 -11.95
N ASN A 1105 -17.06 -21.24 -11.59
CA ASN A 1105 -17.55 -21.65 -10.25
C ASN A 1105 -17.01 -20.77 -9.09
N LEU A 1106 -17.13 -19.45 -9.25
CA LEU A 1106 -16.67 -18.46 -8.26
C LEU A 1106 -17.60 -18.39 -7.04
N ARG A 1107 -17.06 -17.98 -5.88
CA ARG A 1107 -17.80 -17.65 -4.65
C ARG A 1107 -17.95 -16.14 -4.45
N LYS A 1108 -17.11 -15.32 -5.09
CA LYS A 1108 -17.35 -13.88 -5.23
C LYS A 1108 -18.67 -13.61 -5.94
N ARG A 1109 -19.29 -12.47 -5.62
CA ARG A 1109 -20.34 -11.88 -6.45
C ARG A 1109 -19.73 -11.49 -7.81
N VAL A 1110 -20.36 -11.85 -8.92
CA VAL A 1110 -19.93 -11.46 -10.27
C VAL A 1110 -20.83 -10.34 -10.77
N GLU A 1111 -20.23 -9.29 -11.34
CA GLU A 1111 -20.98 -8.14 -11.89
C GLU A 1111 -20.38 -7.65 -13.21
N ALA A 1112 -21.22 -7.06 -14.05
CA ALA A 1112 -20.78 -6.46 -15.30
C ALA A 1112 -20.20 -5.05 -15.08
N VAL A 1113 -19.07 -4.74 -15.73
CA VAL A 1113 -18.77 -3.34 -16.08
C VAL A 1113 -19.78 -2.85 -17.13
N ARG A 1114 -20.12 -1.55 -17.09
CA ARG A 1114 -21.10 -0.93 -17.99
C ARG A 1114 -20.94 0.59 -18.03
N ASN A 1115 -21.41 1.22 -19.10
CA ASN A 1115 -21.37 2.67 -19.32
C ASN A 1115 -19.92 3.20 -19.40
N CYS A 1116 -19.05 2.48 -20.11
CA CYS A 1116 -17.62 2.78 -20.27
C CYS A 1116 -17.32 3.60 -21.55
N ARG A 1117 -18.23 3.62 -22.53
CA ARG A 1117 -17.99 4.15 -23.89
C ARG A 1117 -18.73 5.45 -24.22
N ASN A 1118 -19.60 5.89 -23.34
CA ASN A 1118 -20.47 7.08 -23.47
C ASN A 1118 -20.11 8.18 -22.45
N ILE A 1119 -18.93 8.09 -21.85
CA ILE A 1119 -18.35 9.03 -20.88
C ILE A 1119 -17.11 9.72 -21.46
N GLY A 1120 -16.77 10.88 -20.92
CA GLY A 1120 -15.57 11.63 -21.26
C GLY A 1120 -15.07 12.47 -20.08
N LYS A 1121 -14.13 13.38 -20.34
CA LYS A 1121 -13.49 14.23 -19.32
C LYS A 1121 -14.51 14.99 -18.46
N LYS A 1122 -15.57 15.50 -19.09
CA LYS A 1122 -16.73 16.18 -18.46
C LYS A 1122 -17.41 15.39 -17.33
N ASP A 1123 -17.29 14.07 -17.31
CA ASP A 1123 -18.02 13.20 -16.37
C ASP A 1123 -17.22 12.95 -15.08
N MET A 1124 -15.92 13.27 -15.10
CA MET A 1124 -14.97 13.18 -13.98
C MET A 1124 -15.25 14.27 -12.95
N LYS A 1125 -15.72 13.87 -11.76
CA LYS A 1125 -16.13 14.77 -10.68
C LYS A 1125 -14.97 15.65 -10.24
N TYR A 1126 -15.21 16.97 -10.21
CA TYR A 1126 -14.26 18.03 -9.85
C TYR A 1126 -12.98 18.09 -10.71
N ASN A 1127 -12.88 17.30 -11.78
CA ASN A 1127 -11.65 17.10 -12.56
C ASN A 1127 -11.93 16.95 -14.06
N ASP A 1128 -12.74 17.87 -14.57
CA ASP A 1128 -13.30 17.95 -15.92
C ASP A 1128 -12.61 19.00 -16.81
N VAL A 1129 -11.60 19.71 -16.30
CA VAL A 1129 -10.94 20.82 -16.99
C VAL A 1129 -10.11 20.32 -18.18
N MET A 1130 -10.21 21.01 -19.32
CA MET A 1130 -9.52 20.69 -20.58
C MET A 1130 -8.76 21.93 -21.07
N PRO A 1131 -7.62 22.28 -20.43
CA PRO A 1131 -6.82 23.43 -20.87
C PRO A 1131 -6.24 23.18 -22.27
N LYS A 1132 -6.00 24.22 -23.06
CA LYS A 1132 -5.18 24.11 -24.28
C LYS A 1132 -3.73 23.87 -23.89
N MET A 1133 -3.17 22.74 -24.33
CA MET A 1133 -1.84 22.32 -23.93
C MET A 1133 -0.77 22.67 -24.97
N LYS A 1134 0.42 23.02 -24.49
CA LYS A 1134 1.63 23.16 -25.29
C LYS A 1134 2.82 22.64 -24.50
N VAL A 1135 3.65 21.81 -25.11
CA VAL A 1135 4.92 21.32 -24.56
C VAL A 1135 6.01 21.77 -25.50
N ASP A 1136 7.10 22.34 -24.96
CA ASP A 1136 8.27 22.69 -25.77
C ASP A 1136 9.09 21.42 -26.08
N PRO A 1137 9.37 21.09 -27.35
CA PRO A 1137 10.03 19.83 -27.72
C PRO A 1137 11.54 19.81 -27.40
N GLU A 1138 12.16 20.95 -27.12
CA GLU A 1138 13.59 21.06 -26.75
C GLU A 1138 13.78 21.31 -25.24
N ARG A 1139 12.82 21.98 -24.60
CA ARG A 1139 12.91 22.44 -23.19
C ARG A 1139 11.95 21.74 -22.24
N TYR A 1140 11.01 20.96 -22.77
CA TYR A 1140 9.95 20.25 -22.04
C TYR A 1140 9.00 21.13 -21.20
N THR A 1141 9.14 22.46 -21.25
CA THR A 1141 8.30 23.42 -20.54
C THR A 1141 6.84 23.29 -20.98
N VAL A 1142 5.97 23.04 -20.01
CA VAL A 1142 4.53 22.83 -20.24
C VAL A 1142 3.75 24.11 -20.01
N GLU A 1143 2.90 24.48 -20.96
CA GLU A 1143 1.93 25.56 -20.86
C GLU A 1143 0.50 25.00 -20.91
N ALA A 1144 -0.37 25.49 -20.03
CA ALA A 1144 -1.81 25.24 -20.01
C ALA A 1144 -2.55 26.58 -20.17
N ASP A 1145 -3.36 26.71 -21.22
CA ASP A 1145 -4.03 27.96 -21.62
C ASP A 1145 -3.07 29.17 -21.73
N GLY A 1146 -1.81 28.90 -22.10
CA GLY A 1146 -0.73 29.89 -22.22
C GLY A 1146 -0.05 30.29 -20.89
N GLN A 1147 -0.38 29.62 -19.77
CA GLN A 1147 0.28 29.79 -18.48
C GLN A 1147 1.28 28.66 -18.22
N LEU A 1148 2.49 28.98 -17.78
CA LEU A 1148 3.54 27.99 -17.48
C LEU A 1148 3.15 27.13 -16.27
N CYS A 1149 3.06 25.81 -16.47
CA CYS A 1149 2.83 24.85 -15.41
C CYS A 1149 4.18 24.44 -14.78
N THR A 1150 4.58 25.15 -13.73
CA THR A 1150 5.79 24.84 -12.94
C THR A 1150 5.47 24.69 -11.45
N ALA A 1151 6.29 23.91 -10.75
CA ALA A 1151 6.23 23.66 -9.32
C ALA A 1151 7.64 23.27 -8.83
N GLU A 1152 8.12 23.87 -7.75
CA GLU A 1152 9.45 23.55 -7.19
C GLU A 1152 9.45 22.14 -6.56
N PRO A 1153 10.58 21.42 -6.53
CA PRO A 1153 10.67 20.14 -5.84
C PRO A 1153 10.57 20.32 -4.32
N SER A 1154 9.61 19.63 -3.67
CA SER A 1154 9.50 19.65 -2.21
C SER A 1154 10.71 18.98 -1.54
N THR A 1155 11.24 19.62 -0.50
CA THR A 1155 12.35 19.12 0.33
C THR A 1155 11.90 18.19 1.45
N SER A 1156 10.62 18.28 1.85
CA SER A 1156 9.98 17.44 2.85
C SER A 1156 8.48 17.30 2.55
N LEU A 1157 7.81 16.33 3.17
CA LEU A 1157 6.37 16.12 3.05
C LEU A 1157 5.79 15.63 4.39
N PRO A 1158 4.55 16.02 4.75
CA PRO A 1158 3.80 15.43 5.85
C PRO A 1158 3.42 13.98 5.51
N LEU A 1159 2.81 13.28 6.46
CA LEU A 1159 2.37 11.89 6.26
C LEU A 1159 3.53 10.87 6.04
N THR A 1160 4.79 11.27 6.22
CA THR A 1160 6.01 10.47 6.01
C THR A 1160 6.59 9.89 7.32
N GLN A 1161 7.81 10.29 7.72
CA GLN A 1161 8.57 9.76 8.87
C GLN A 1161 7.87 9.89 10.22
N GLN A 1162 6.85 10.76 10.32
CA GLN A 1162 5.97 10.87 11.49
C GLN A 1162 5.11 9.61 11.73
N TYR A 1163 4.87 8.78 10.70
CA TYR A 1163 3.94 7.64 10.73
C TYR A 1163 4.60 6.29 10.44
N PHE A 1164 5.66 6.26 9.62
CA PHE A 1164 6.28 5.03 9.14
C PHE A 1164 7.63 4.74 9.83
N VAL A 1165 7.91 3.45 10.05
CA VAL A 1165 9.12 2.96 10.76
C VAL A 1165 10.36 2.91 9.86
N TYR A 1166 10.11 2.81 8.55
CA TYR A 1166 11.05 2.76 7.44
C TYR A 1166 10.45 3.60 6.30
#